data_AF-A0A6L5R3G8-F1
#
_entry.id   AF-A0A6L5R3G8-F1
#
_cell.length_a   1.000
_cell.length_b   1.000
_cell.length_c   1.000
_cell.angle_alpha   90.00
_cell.angle_beta   90.00
_cell.angle_gamma   90.00
#
_symmetry.space_group_name_H-M   'P 1'
#
loop_
_entity.id
_entity.type
_entity.pdbx_description
1 polymer ?
#
loop_
_entity_poly.entity_id
_entity_poly.type
_entity_poly.pdbx_seq_one_letter_code
_entity_poly.pdbx_strand_id
1 'polypeptide(L)'
;MHLTRSRLTALVVGAAVAASVLVAGPAVAHDGEDHGDEVSATTWANYERVRLAGTQGVGEPIDLAVLPDLRVLHTTRNGQVRLTDPAQGTTTVVNQLDVYSNSEDGLQTITLDPDFEENGWVYLYYAPRVMEAPYPETTPVGSAPRELPAGEDASYWDIWKGYNQLSRFQWDAESNSLDVASEQVIIKVEVQRGQCCHVAGDVAFDNDGNVLLSTGDNTPASTPGASGYAPNNDRSGWNPGFDARRGAGNTNDLRGAILRISVQEDGSYTIPEGNLFAPGTADTRPEIFVMGLRNPFRMDYDTETGAVTWGDYGPDAGTANELRGPMGYVEWQSTTGPINGGWPYCHGPNANYNDWDFETATQGEWFDCEGTLLNTSTYNTGLDQLPTATAPQIWYGDRPEHQPWPEFGSGGQAPMGGPTYRYDAENPSETKFPAYWDGKAFMAEFSRDRVFVFSQDDPDGPVTKIEDFLPNASLNAAGMPPWDNVIDFEFGPDGSLYVLDYGDGFFRPNPDAGLYRVDYVEGTKGPRVILDASPTSGEGPLEVDFDASESTHPDGLALSYAWDFEGTGTFEEGDATASHTFTEDGQYQARVRVTDEGGRVSLASVAITVGNTAPVVEIVTPANGSFADWGDEIEFEVRVTDPDEEIDCERVLWSYGLGHDNTHTHPLFTGNGCTATVEMALEAGHGETENIYAQIGASYTDLGTDTAPALTGDDVTLLNPRALQAEHNDARSGDLTVVDDESAEGLRHLAGLDADEWIAYTPVEFGGITGATVRASGEGEVSLHWGDADADAFATFAVDSEGWADVSVPLVTVPEGTGRVVVTSTGGVVLDQFVFTTSVDDIRALLAALKADGSITRGVEASFGDVLAEVDAALAADDTATAISRLEFIATQVPNRIRTDADAAALVIRAVEAVIAELG
;
A
#
# COMPACT_ATOMS: atom_id res chain seq x y z
N MET A 1 -78.33 -10.07 -35.59
CA MET A 1 -78.74 -10.75 -36.83
C MET A 1 -77.48 -10.94 -37.66
N HIS A 2 -77.11 -12.22 -37.85
CA HIS A 2 -76.03 -12.79 -38.69
C HIS A 2 -74.61 -12.17 -38.62
N LEU A 3 -73.60 -12.87 -38.09
CA LEU A 3 -72.90 -14.04 -38.68
C LEU A 3 -72.44 -13.66 -40.12
N THR A 4 -71.20 -13.78 -40.59
CA THR A 4 -70.12 -14.74 -40.32
C THR A 4 -69.14 -14.60 -41.50
N ARG A 5 -67.83 -14.75 -41.26
CA ARG A 5 -66.90 -15.73 -41.89
C ARG A 5 -66.34 -15.36 -43.26
N SER A 6 -65.00 -15.40 -43.35
CA SER A 6 -64.22 -16.47 -44.02
C SER A 6 -63.70 -15.99 -45.37
N ARG A 7 -62.51 -16.33 -45.87
CA ARG A 7 -61.30 -17.05 -45.43
C ARG A 7 -60.30 -16.91 -46.60
N LEU A 8 -59.05 -17.30 -46.34
CA LEU A 8 -58.08 -17.95 -47.25
C LEU A 8 -57.17 -17.06 -48.15
N THR A 9 -55.87 -17.06 -47.79
CA THR A 9 -54.64 -17.47 -48.57
C THR A 9 -54.49 -17.06 -50.04
N ALA A 10 -53.33 -16.70 -50.59
CA ALA A 10 -51.93 -16.65 -50.13
C ALA A 10 -51.05 -15.91 -51.19
N LEU A 11 -49.78 -15.66 -50.80
CA LEU A 11 -48.53 -15.70 -51.59
C LEU A 11 -47.78 -14.38 -51.95
N VAL A 12 -46.71 -14.14 -51.17
CA VAL A 12 -45.30 -13.79 -51.51
C VAL A 12 -44.96 -12.41 -52.10
N VAL A 13 -44.08 -11.65 -51.42
CA VAL A 13 -42.74 -11.18 -51.85
C VAL A 13 -42.18 -10.16 -50.80
N GLY A 14 -40.99 -10.43 -50.27
CA GLY A 14 -39.84 -9.50 -50.16
C GLY A 14 -39.91 -8.19 -49.35
N ALA A 15 -39.06 -8.15 -48.31
CA ALA A 15 -38.07 -7.11 -47.99
C ALA A 15 -38.43 -5.90 -47.08
N ALA A 16 -37.47 -5.66 -46.17
CA ALA A 16 -37.09 -4.43 -45.46
C ALA A 16 -37.95 -3.97 -44.27
N VAL A 17 -37.47 -4.28 -43.06
CA VAL A 17 -37.80 -3.57 -41.81
C VAL A 17 -36.96 -2.30 -41.78
N ALA A 18 -37.60 -1.14 -41.88
CA ALA A 18 -37.00 0.15 -41.63
C ALA A 18 -37.11 0.48 -40.14
N ALA A 19 -35.97 0.85 -39.55
CA ALA A 19 -35.85 1.36 -38.19
C ALA A 19 -36.66 2.66 -38.03
N SER A 20 -37.50 2.69 -37.00
CA SER A 20 -38.18 3.90 -36.53
C SER A 20 -37.32 4.55 -35.45
N VAL A 21 -36.67 5.66 -35.83
CA VAL A 21 -36.00 6.60 -34.94
C VAL A 21 -37.04 7.30 -34.08
N LEU A 22 -37.01 7.07 -32.77
CA LEU A 22 -37.68 7.90 -31.78
C LEU A 22 -36.78 9.10 -31.50
N VAL A 23 -37.23 10.29 -31.91
CA VAL A 23 -36.58 11.56 -31.58
C VAL A 23 -36.92 11.90 -30.13
N ALA A 24 -35.92 11.91 -29.26
CA ALA A 24 -36.03 12.44 -27.90
C ALA A 24 -36.36 13.94 -27.97
N GLY A 25 -37.46 14.35 -27.34
CA GLY A 25 -37.74 15.76 -27.08
C GLY A 25 -36.83 16.29 -25.96
N PRO A 26 -36.58 17.61 -25.89
CA PRO A 26 -35.78 18.18 -24.83
C PRO A 26 -36.44 17.92 -23.47
N ALA A 27 -35.65 17.43 -22.52
CA ALA A 27 -36.06 17.31 -21.13
C ALA A 27 -36.46 18.68 -20.59
N VAL A 28 -37.63 18.77 -19.97
CA VAL A 28 -38.08 19.96 -19.27
C VAL A 28 -37.49 19.88 -17.86
N ALA A 29 -36.63 20.84 -17.51
CA ALA A 29 -36.08 21.00 -16.17
C ALA A 29 -37.21 21.14 -15.13
N HIS A 30 -37.01 20.54 -13.96
CA HIS A 30 -37.81 20.82 -12.78
C HIS A 30 -37.45 22.24 -12.30
N ASP A 31 -38.41 23.16 -12.26
CA ASP A 31 -38.20 24.50 -11.71
C ASP A 31 -38.13 24.41 -10.17
N GLY A 32 -36.98 24.68 -9.54
CA GLY A 32 -36.94 24.97 -8.10
C GLY A 32 -35.63 24.76 -7.33
N GLU A 33 -34.63 24.06 -7.84
CA GLU A 33 -33.33 23.86 -7.18
C GLU A 33 -32.26 24.67 -7.92
N ASP A 34 -31.48 25.47 -7.21
CA ASP A 34 -30.35 26.20 -7.78
C ASP A 34 -29.21 25.22 -8.05
N HIS A 35 -29.23 24.62 -9.24
CA HIS A 35 -28.17 23.71 -9.69
C HIS A 35 -26.85 24.44 -10.03
N GLY A 36 -26.75 25.77 -9.81
CA GLY A 36 -25.55 26.54 -10.11
C GLY A 36 -24.34 26.12 -9.25
N ASP A 37 -24.57 25.95 -7.94
CA ASP A 37 -23.49 25.70 -6.97
C ASP A 37 -22.93 24.27 -7.07
N GLU A 38 -23.80 23.25 -7.26
CA GLU A 38 -23.37 21.84 -7.44
C GLU A 38 -22.52 21.67 -8.72
N VAL A 39 -22.91 22.30 -9.83
CA VAL A 39 -22.17 22.20 -11.09
C VAL A 39 -20.80 22.85 -10.97
N SER A 40 -20.66 23.98 -10.25
CA SER A 40 -19.35 24.59 -10.06
C SER A 40 -18.46 23.79 -9.11
N ALA A 41 -19.03 23.26 -8.01
CA ALA A 41 -18.31 22.48 -7.02
C ALA A 41 -17.81 21.13 -7.55
N THR A 42 -18.49 20.55 -8.54
CA THR A 42 -18.08 19.30 -9.21
C THR A 42 -17.37 19.55 -10.54
N THR A 43 -17.06 20.81 -10.87
CA THR A 43 -16.18 21.15 -11.99
C THR A 43 -14.73 21.04 -11.51
N TRP A 44 -14.10 19.89 -11.71
CA TRP A 44 -12.73 19.59 -11.26
C TRP A 44 -11.66 20.56 -11.79
N ALA A 45 -11.95 21.23 -12.91
CA ALA A 45 -11.12 22.30 -13.41
C ALA A 45 -11.08 23.54 -12.49
N ASN A 46 -11.91 23.64 -11.45
CA ASN A 46 -11.85 24.69 -10.44
C ASN A 46 -10.97 24.33 -9.24
N TYR A 47 -10.35 23.14 -9.21
CA TYR A 47 -9.44 22.76 -8.12
C TYR A 47 -7.99 22.89 -8.53
N GLU A 48 -7.11 23.09 -7.56
CA GLU A 48 -5.66 22.98 -7.69
C GLU A 48 -5.11 22.10 -6.57
N ARG A 49 -4.31 21.10 -6.92
CA ARG A 49 -3.55 20.31 -5.95
C ARG A 49 -2.09 20.74 -6.00
N VAL A 50 -1.66 21.43 -4.94
CA VAL A 50 -0.36 22.10 -4.82
C VAL A 50 0.53 21.27 -3.91
N ARG A 51 1.71 20.89 -4.40
CA ARG A 51 2.71 20.20 -3.57
C ARG A 51 3.36 21.19 -2.59
N LEU A 52 3.30 20.88 -1.30
CA LEU A 52 3.92 21.62 -0.22
C LEU A 52 5.28 21.03 0.18
N ALA A 53 5.40 19.71 0.15
CA ALA A 53 6.65 18.98 0.37
C ALA A 53 6.66 17.68 -0.46
N GLY A 54 7.83 17.28 -0.96
CA GLY A 54 8.03 15.98 -1.60
C GLY A 54 8.63 14.94 -0.65
N THR A 55 8.99 13.76 -1.17
CA THR A 55 9.50 12.60 -0.43
C THR A 55 10.54 12.93 0.64
N GLN A 56 11.62 13.62 0.27
CA GLN A 56 12.67 13.98 1.25
C GLN A 56 12.10 14.83 2.40
N GLY A 57 11.11 15.67 2.09
CA GLY A 57 10.40 16.49 3.05
C GLY A 57 9.46 15.70 3.95
N VAL A 58 8.79 14.65 3.46
CA VAL A 58 7.79 13.91 4.25
C VAL A 58 8.30 12.64 4.94
N GLY A 59 9.39 12.02 4.47
CA GLY A 59 9.91 10.78 5.05
C GLY A 59 8.98 9.59 4.78
N GLU A 60 8.80 8.70 5.77
CA GLU A 60 7.71 7.70 5.76
C GLU A 60 6.52 8.30 6.53
N PRO A 61 5.63 9.04 5.86
CA PRO A 61 4.59 9.81 6.54
C PRO A 61 3.53 8.92 7.17
N ILE A 62 2.96 9.34 8.31
CA ILE A 62 1.78 8.69 8.87
C ILE A 62 0.63 9.69 8.99
N ASP A 63 0.80 10.78 9.72
CA ASP A 63 -0.28 11.69 10.11
C ASP A 63 0.10 13.17 9.97
N LEU A 64 -0.88 14.07 9.78
CA LEU A 64 -0.67 15.52 9.72
C LEU A 64 -1.56 16.32 10.70
N ALA A 65 -1.13 17.54 11.00
CA ALA A 65 -1.89 18.54 11.74
C ALA A 65 -1.57 19.97 11.26
N VAL A 66 -2.57 20.73 10.86
CA VAL A 66 -2.49 22.07 10.30
C VAL A 66 -2.61 23.08 11.44
N LEU A 67 -1.53 23.81 11.67
CA LEU A 67 -1.45 24.86 12.66
C LEU A 67 -2.35 26.05 12.26
N PRO A 68 -2.81 26.86 13.23
CA PRO A 68 -3.61 28.07 12.98
C PRO A 68 -2.98 29.07 11.99
N ASP A 69 -1.66 29.03 11.84
CA ASP A 69 -0.90 29.86 10.90
C ASP A 69 -0.58 29.18 9.56
N LEU A 70 -1.28 28.09 9.24
CA LEU A 70 -1.20 27.30 8.00
C LEU A 70 0.10 26.52 7.80
N ARG A 71 1.00 26.50 8.80
CA ARG A 71 2.09 25.52 8.82
C ARG A 71 1.54 24.13 9.15
N VAL A 72 2.22 23.08 8.71
CA VAL A 72 1.72 21.71 8.85
C VAL A 72 2.74 20.90 9.64
N LEU A 73 2.34 20.37 10.78
CA LEU A 73 3.05 19.31 11.46
C LEU A 73 2.70 17.97 10.80
N HIS A 74 3.66 17.06 10.70
CA HIS A 74 3.37 15.67 10.35
C HIS A 74 4.35 14.72 11.02
N THR A 75 3.94 13.46 11.15
CA THR A 75 4.72 12.39 11.73
C THR A 75 5.37 11.53 10.67
N THR A 76 6.48 10.89 11.03
CA THR A 76 6.97 9.71 10.35
C THR A 76 6.96 8.51 11.28
N ARG A 77 6.73 7.30 10.74
CA ARG A 77 6.61 6.08 11.55
C ARG A 77 7.86 5.84 12.41
N ASN A 78 9.04 6.18 11.91
CA ASN A 78 10.32 6.07 12.64
C ASN A 78 10.52 7.12 13.75
N GLY A 79 9.50 7.91 14.10
CA GLY A 79 9.50 8.75 15.29
C GLY A 79 9.84 10.22 15.06
N GLN A 80 9.84 10.73 13.83
CA GLN A 80 10.08 12.16 13.60
C GLN A 80 8.78 12.94 13.64
N VAL A 81 8.84 14.14 14.22
CA VAL A 81 7.86 15.20 13.96
C VAL A 81 8.52 16.21 13.04
N ARG A 82 7.83 16.55 11.97
CA ARG A 82 8.31 17.46 10.93
C ARG A 82 7.36 18.63 10.80
N LEU A 83 7.91 19.81 10.52
CA LEU A 83 7.15 21.05 10.29
C LEU A 83 7.36 21.52 8.86
N THR A 84 6.29 21.61 8.09
CA THR A 84 6.26 22.24 6.78
C THR A 84 5.70 23.65 6.90
N ASP A 85 6.42 24.64 6.36
CA ASP A 85 5.97 26.03 6.23
C ASP A 85 5.68 26.31 4.74
N PRO A 86 4.40 26.33 4.31
CA PRO A 86 4.04 26.61 2.93
C PRO A 86 4.44 28.00 2.43
N ALA A 87 4.50 29.00 3.32
CA ALA A 87 4.86 30.37 2.95
C ALA A 87 6.36 30.49 2.68
N GLN A 88 7.16 29.66 3.34
CA GLN A 88 8.58 29.53 3.07
C GLN A 88 8.89 28.44 2.04
N GLY A 89 8.01 27.47 1.81
CA GLY A 89 8.32 26.27 1.06
C GLY A 89 9.49 25.54 1.73
N THR A 90 9.36 25.18 3.01
CA THR A 90 10.43 24.47 3.73
C THR A 90 9.84 23.42 4.63
N THR A 91 10.51 22.27 4.75
CA THR A 91 10.17 21.24 5.73
C THR A 91 11.37 20.91 6.59
N THR A 92 11.18 20.83 7.91
CA THR A 92 12.25 20.57 8.88
C THR A 92 11.83 19.49 9.88
N VAL A 93 12.74 18.58 10.23
CA VAL A 93 12.57 17.72 11.41
C VAL A 93 12.69 18.58 12.66
N VAL A 94 11.63 18.65 13.47
CA VAL A 94 11.58 19.49 14.67
C VAL A 94 11.71 18.68 15.96
N ASN A 95 11.37 17.39 15.93
CA ASN A 95 11.57 16.46 17.04
C ASN A 95 11.86 15.03 16.54
N GLN A 96 12.53 14.23 17.37
CA GLN A 96 12.74 12.79 17.19
C GLN A 96 12.39 12.09 18.52
N LEU A 97 11.49 11.12 18.46
CA LEU A 97 11.12 10.22 19.56
C LEU A 97 11.79 8.86 19.36
N ASP A 98 12.19 8.20 20.45
CA ASP A 98 12.69 6.83 20.42
C ASP A 98 11.51 5.86 20.46
N VAL A 99 11.23 5.23 19.33
CA VAL A 99 10.05 4.38 19.13
C VAL A 99 10.44 2.94 18.80
N TYR A 100 9.57 2.01 19.18
CA TYR A 100 9.61 0.64 18.66
C TYR A 100 8.96 0.62 17.28
N SER A 101 9.71 0.21 16.25
CA SER A 101 9.34 0.40 14.85
C SER A 101 9.25 -0.91 14.04
N ASN A 102 8.71 -1.98 14.64
CA ASN A 102 8.49 -3.24 13.94
C ASN A 102 7.08 -3.31 13.31
N SER A 103 6.99 -3.72 12.04
CA SER A 103 5.71 -3.73 11.30
C SER A 103 5.07 -2.33 11.34
N GLU A 104 3.76 -2.21 11.63
CA GLU A 104 3.05 -0.92 11.69
C GLU A 104 3.40 -0.07 12.92
N ASP A 105 4.12 -0.62 13.91
CA ASP A 105 4.47 0.15 15.09
C ASP A 105 5.43 1.31 14.79
N GLY A 106 5.32 2.35 15.60
CA GLY A 106 6.08 3.57 15.45
C GLY A 106 5.38 4.76 16.09
N LEU A 107 5.71 5.96 15.62
CA LEU A 107 4.91 7.16 15.87
C LEU A 107 3.76 7.20 14.86
N GLN A 108 2.53 7.18 15.35
CA GLN A 108 1.33 7.18 14.52
C GLN A 108 0.85 8.62 14.33
N THR A 109 0.21 9.18 15.35
CA THR A 109 -0.62 10.38 15.22
C THR A 109 0.04 11.62 15.81
N ILE A 110 -0.33 12.78 15.26
CA ILE A 110 -0.12 14.13 15.75
C ILE A 110 -1.43 14.92 15.64
N THR A 111 -1.91 15.45 16.76
CA THR A 111 -3.18 16.22 16.77
C THR A 111 -3.05 17.44 17.67
N LEU A 112 -3.61 18.57 17.25
CA LEU A 112 -3.65 19.78 18.06
C LEU A 112 -4.80 19.69 19.06
N ASP A 113 -4.58 20.18 20.27
CA ASP A 113 -5.69 20.44 21.19
C ASP A 113 -6.66 21.47 20.59
N PRO A 114 -7.99 21.35 20.76
CA PRO A 114 -8.94 22.33 20.21
C PRO A 114 -8.67 23.77 20.67
N ASP A 115 -8.09 23.94 21.87
CA ASP A 115 -7.68 25.25 22.41
C ASP A 115 -6.18 25.53 22.19
N PHE A 116 -5.55 24.94 21.15
CA PHE A 116 -4.12 25.02 20.89
C PHE A 116 -3.57 26.46 20.86
N GLU A 117 -4.30 27.41 20.26
CA GLU A 117 -3.89 28.83 20.24
C GLU A 117 -3.74 29.43 21.64
N GLU A 118 -4.45 28.89 22.63
CA GLU A 118 -4.41 29.33 24.02
C GLU A 118 -3.45 28.51 24.87
N ASN A 119 -3.38 27.19 24.63
CA ASN A 119 -2.76 26.24 25.56
C ASN A 119 -1.49 25.55 25.03
N GLY A 120 -1.24 25.58 23.72
CA GLY A 120 -0.06 25.00 23.06
C GLY A 120 0.07 23.48 23.14
N TRP A 121 -0.98 22.73 23.48
CA TRP A 121 -0.89 21.27 23.61
C TRP A 121 -0.99 20.56 22.26
N VAL A 122 -0.06 19.63 22.03
CA VAL A 122 -0.04 18.73 20.88
C VAL A 122 -0.01 17.28 21.39
N TYR A 123 -0.90 16.45 20.88
CA TYR A 123 -1.04 15.04 21.26
C TYR A 123 -0.29 14.16 20.27
N LEU A 124 0.43 13.15 20.77
CA LEU A 124 1.09 12.12 19.98
C LEU A 124 0.67 10.72 20.46
N TYR A 125 0.38 9.81 19.53
CA TYR A 125 0.18 8.39 19.82
C TYR A 125 1.33 7.57 19.22
N TYR A 126 2.03 6.81 20.05
CA TYR A 126 3.24 6.10 19.62
C TYR A 126 3.55 4.84 20.43
N ALA A 127 4.39 4.00 19.85
CA ALA A 127 4.99 2.82 20.45
C ALA A 127 6.34 3.18 21.12
N PRO A 128 6.42 3.43 22.43
CA PRO A 128 7.70 3.74 23.08
C PRO A 128 8.68 2.56 22.99
N ARG A 129 9.95 2.84 22.71
CA ARG A 129 11.00 1.81 22.70
C ARG A 129 11.24 1.23 24.09
N VAL A 130 11.31 2.10 25.09
CA VAL A 130 11.54 1.76 26.50
C VAL A 130 10.23 1.88 27.28
N MET A 131 9.85 0.80 27.95
CA MET A 131 8.59 0.68 28.67
C MET A 131 8.77 0.53 30.17
N GLU A 132 7.72 0.86 30.91
CA GLU A 132 7.69 0.73 32.37
C GLU A 132 7.12 -0.62 32.82
N ALA A 133 7.58 -1.12 33.97
CA ALA A 133 7.02 -2.31 34.58
C ALA A 133 5.48 -2.19 34.77
N PRO A 134 4.71 -3.29 34.61
CA PRO A 134 5.14 -4.69 34.57
C PRO A 134 5.56 -5.21 33.18
N TYR A 135 5.57 -4.35 32.15
CA TYR A 135 6.06 -4.72 30.82
C TYR A 135 7.57 -4.98 30.82
N PRO A 136 8.09 -5.77 29.87
CA PRO A 136 9.53 -5.82 29.62
C PRO A 136 10.08 -4.41 29.35
N GLU A 137 11.33 -4.15 29.73
CA GLU A 137 11.97 -2.84 29.50
C GLU A 137 11.98 -2.48 28.01
N THR A 138 12.25 -3.46 27.15
CA THR A 138 12.10 -3.35 25.69
C THR A 138 11.56 -4.66 25.14
N THR A 139 10.73 -4.58 24.11
CA THR A 139 10.33 -5.75 23.31
C THR A 139 11.51 -6.25 22.46
N PRO A 140 11.65 -7.57 22.22
CA PRO A 140 12.56 -8.09 21.21
C PRO A 140 12.33 -7.49 19.81
N VAL A 141 13.40 -7.41 19.03
CA VAL A 141 13.34 -6.97 17.62
C VAL A 141 12.85 -8.13 16.75
N GLY A 142 12.12 -7.80 15.67
CA GLY A 142 11.59 -8.76 14.70
C GLY A 142 10.28 -9.43 15.15
N SER A 143 9.93 -10.50 14.45
CA SER A 143 8.66 -11.21 14.65
C SER A 143 8.73 -12.26 15.78
N ALA A 144 7.68 -12.30 16.59
CA ALA A 144 7.42 -13.33 17.59
C ALA A 144 7.16 -14.69 16.91
N PRO A 145 7.50 -15.81 17.56
CA PRO A 145 7.19 -17.13 16.99
C PRO A 145 5.67 -17.37 16.98
N ARG A 146 5.21 -18.17 16.01
CA ARG A 146 3.80 -18.57 15.87
C ARG A 146 3.33 -19.49 17.00
N GLU A 147 4.23 -20.32 17.50
CA GLU A 147 3.99 -21.29 18.57
C GLU A 147 5.06 -21.15 19.66
N LEU A 148 4.75 -21.66 20.86
CA LEU A 148 5.71 -21.69 21.97
C LEU A 148 7.00 -22.41 21.54
N PRO A 149 8.18 -21.81 21.77
CA PRO A 149 9.44 -22.50 21.58
C PRO A 149 9.52 -23.78 22.42
N ALA A 150 10.26 -24.77 21.91
CA ALA A 150 10.37 -26.07 22.56
C ALA A 150 10.91 -25.94 24.00
N GLY A 151 10.09 -26.32 24.99
CA GLY A 151 10.44 -26.31 26.41
C GLY A 151 9.98 -25.08 27.18
N GLU A 152 9.40 -24.09 26.50
CA GLU A 152 8.79 -22.90 27.11
C GLU A 152 7.34 -23.17 27.56
N ASP A 153 6.81 -22.27 28.40
CA ASP A 153 5.40 -22.23 28.78
C ASP A 153 4.77 -20.86 28.43
N ALA A 154 3.49 -20.67 28.75
CA ALA A 154 2.75 -19.46 28.38
C ALA A 154 3.37 -18.15 28.90
N SER A 155 4.25 -18.18 29.90
CA SER A 155 4.96 -16.97 30.37
C SER A 155 5.99 -16.45 29.36
N TYR A 156 6.39 -17.26 28.37
CA TYR A 156 7.25 -16.82 27.28
C TYR A 156 6.66 -15.62 26.53
N TRP A 157 5.33 -15.57 26.38
CA TRP A 157 4.66 -14.47 25.68
C TRP A 157 4.79 -13.12 26.40
N ASP A 158 5.13 -13.09 27.68
CA ASP A 158 5.27 -11.86 28.47
C ASP A 158 6.42 -10.98 27.97
N ILE A 159 7.46 -11.55 27.34
CA ILE A 159 8.57 -10.77 26.77
C ILE A 159 8.14 -9.96 25.54
N TRP A 160 7.00 -10.31 24.95
CA TRP A 160 6.42 -9.68 23.77
C TRP A 160 5.26 -8.74 24.11
N LYS A 161 4.90 -8.60 25.39
CA LYS A 161 3.90 -7.61 25.81
C LYS A 161 4.47 -6.21 25.73
N GLY A 162 3.66 -5.27 25.27
CA GLY A 162 3.99 -3.85 25.30
C GLY A 162 2.74 -3.00 25.31
N TYR A 163 2.90 -1.71 25.02
CA TYR A 163 1.77 -0.81 24.82
C TYR A 163 2.12 0.28 23.80
N ASN A 164 1.10 0.76 23.11
CA ASN A 164 1.13 2.11 22.51
C ASN A 164 0.61 3.10 23.55
N GLN A 165 1.05 4.35 23.51
CA GLN A 165 0.60 5.37 24.47
C GLN A 165 0.20 6.66 23.76
N LEU A 166 -0.86 7.29 24.28
CA LEU A 166 -1.21 8.66 23.97
C LEU A 166 -0.57 9.57 25.01
N SER A 167 0.15 10.58 24.53
CA SER A 167 0.78 11.61 25.37
C SER A 167 0.52 12.98 24.77
N ARG A 168 0.67 14.04 25.56
CA ARG A 168 0.70 15.42 25.03
C ARG A 168 1.95 16.17 25.44
N PHE A 169 2.34 17.12 24.61
CA PHE A 169 3.54 17.93 24.72
C PHE A 169 3.20 19.40 24.46
N GLN A 170 3.92 20.31 25.11
CA GLN A 170 3.84 21.75 24.86
C GLN A 170 4.60 22.12 23.60
N TRP A 171 3.96 22.92 22.75
CA TRP A 171 4.58 23.56 21.59
C TRP A 171 5.37 24.80 22.03
N ASP A 172 6.65 24.84 21.67
CA ASP A 172 7.49 26.03 21.83
C ASP A 172 7.55 26.79 20.50
N ALA A 173 6.82 27.92 20.44
CA ALA A 173 6.79 28.79 19.27
C ALA A 173 8.11 29.54 19.01
N GLU A 174 9.01 29.66 20.00
CA GLU A 174 10.32 30.29 19.78
C GLU A 174 11.27 29.34 19.04
N SER A 175 11.23 28.05 19.36
CA SER A 175 12.05 27.02 18.70
C SER A 175 11.35 26.32 17.54
N ASN A 176 10.03 26.51 17.37
CA ASN A 176 9.18 25.78 16.43
C ASN A 176 9.27 24.25 16.63
N SER A 177 9.22 23.79 17.87
CA SER A 177 9.33 22.37 18.21
C SER A 177 8.51 22.02 19.45
N LEU A 178 8.27 20.74 19.69
CA LEU A 178 7.71 20.26 20.95
C LEU A 178 8.76 20.30 22.07
N ASP A 179 8.40 20.79 23.25
CA ASP A 179 9.18 20.60 24.48
C ASP A 179 8.97 19.16 24.97
N VAL A 180 9.88 18.26 24.60
CA VAL A 180 9.81 16.84 25.00
C VAL A 180 9.86 16.63 26.51
N ALA A 181 10.38 17.60 27.29
CA ALA A 181 10.40 17.49 28.75
C ALA A 181 9.03 17.80 29.40
N SER A 182 8.09 18.33 28.62
CA SER A 182 6.72 18.64 29.06
C SER A 182 5.75 17.45 28.97
N GLU A 183 6.24 16.28 28.53
CA GLU A 183 5.42 15.09 28.30
C GLU A 183 4.44 14.79 29.44
N GLN A 184 3.18 14.64 29.08
CA GLN A 184 2.14 14.10 29.92
C GLN A 184 1.58 12.82 29.29
N VAL A 185 1.92 11.67 29.87
CA VAL A 185 1.37 10.36 29.46
C VAL A 185 -0.07 10.25 29.94
N ILE A 186 -1.01 10.07 29.02
CA ILE A 186 -2.45 10.09 29.29
C ILE A 186 -2.99 8.66 29.47
N ILE A 187 -2.83 7.82 28.46
CA ILE A 187 -3.34 6.44 28.45
C ILE A 187 -2.39 5.51 27.70
N LYS A 188 -2.31 4.27 28.18
CA LYS A 188 -1.54 3.18 27.56
C LYS A 188 -2.50 2.10 27.08
N VAL A 189 -2.39 1.70 25.82
CA VAL A 189 -3.16 0.63 25.17
C VAL A 189 -2.26 -0.58 25.02
N GLU A 190 -2.55 -1.64 25.77
CA GLU A 190 -1.74 -2.86 25.76
C GLU A 190 -1.78 -3.57 24.41
N VAL A 191 -0.62 -4.04 23.95
CA VAL A 191 -0.46 -4.78 22.70
C VAL A 191 0.42 -6.02 22.91
N GLN A 192 0.23 -6.99 22.04
CA GLN A 192 1.08 -8.16 21.87
C GLN A 192 1.96 -7.90 20.64
N ARG A 193 3.23 -7.62 20.86
CA ARG A 193 4.20 -7.26 19.81
C ARG A 193 4.76 -8.48 19.09
N GLY A 194 5.47 -8.22 18.00
CA GLY A 194 6.15 -9.23 17.19
C GLY A 194 5.20 -10.01 16.28
N GLN A 195 3.90 -9.74 16.30
CA GLN A 195 3.06 -10.03 15.14
C GLN A 195 2.70 -8.69 14.52
N CYS A 196 2.64 -8.63 13.19
CA CYS A 196 1.82 -7.63 12.54
C CYS A 196 0.34 -7.88 12.95
N CYS A 197 -0.62 -6.96 12.98
CA CYS A 197 -0.71 -5.60 12.48
C CYS A 197 -1.78 -4.86 13.33
N HIS A 198 -2.37 -3.80 12.78
CA HIS A 198 -3.54 -3.06 13.24
C HIS A 198 -3.29 -2.24 14.50
N VAL A 199 -2.47 -1.21 14.36
CA VAL A 199 -2.23 -0.22 15.42
C VAL A 199 -3.36 0.80 15.53
N ALA A 200 -4.05 1.12 14.43
CA ALA A 200 -4.86 2.32 14.26
C ALA A 200 -4.12 3.55 14.81
N GLY A 201 -4.75 4.33 15.68
CA GLY A 201 -4.04 5.26 16.56
C GLY A 201 -4.42 6.72 16.40
N ASP A 202 -5.49 7.00 15.66
CA ASP A 202 -5.94 8.35 15.37
C ASP A 202 -6.62 9.01 16.57
N VAL A 203 -6.63 10.35 16.60
CA VAL A 203 -7.12 11.16 17.71
C VAL A 203 -8.02 12.28 17.20
N ALA A 204 -9.21 12.38 17.80
CA ALA A 204 -10.14 13.48 17.56
C ALA A 204 -10.64 14.05 18.90
N PHE A 205 -11.33 15.17 18.86
CA PHE A 205 -11.91 15.81 20.04
C PHE A 205 -13.40 16.04 19.87
N ASP A 206 -14.17 15.72 20.91
CA ASP A 206 -15.57 16.09 20.93
C ASP A 206 -15.81 17.54 21.36
N ASN A 207 -17.07 17.98 21.26
CA ASN A 207 -17.49 19.34 21.60
C ASN A 207 -17.27 19.74 23.07
N ASP A 208 -17.03 18.78 23.97
CA ASP A 208 -16.74 19.03 25.39
C ASP A 208 -15.22 18.98 25.68
N GLY A 209 -14.38 18.82 24.65
CA GLY A 209 -12.93 18.67 24.76
C GLY A 209 -12.50 17.28 25.27
N ASN A 210 -13.36 16.26 25.18
CA ASN A 210 -12.94 14.90 25.45
C ASN A 210 -12.16 14.35 24.26
N VAL A 211 -11.10 13.62 24.56
CA VAL A 211 -10.31 12.89 23.57
C VAL A 211 -11.07 11.65 23.12
N LEU A 212 -11.18 11.48 21.81
CA LEU A 212 -11.48 10.24 21.12
C LEU A 212 -10.16 9.63 20.62
N LEU A 213 -9.89 8.35 20.90
CA LEU A 213 -8.70 7.64 20.43
C LEU A 213 -9.10 6.32 19.75
N SER A 214 -8.74 6.14 18.48
CA SER A 214 -8.94 4.89 17.76
C SER A 214 -7.83 3.88 18.10
N THR A 215 -8.18 2.62 18.17
CA THR A 215 -7.24 1.53 18.48
C THR A 215 -7.58 0.30 17.65
N GLY A 216 -6.57 -0.31 17.03
CA GLY A 216 -6.75 -1.56 16.29
C GLY A 216 -6.79 -2.77 17.22
N ASP A 217 -7.23 -3.90 16.68
CA ASP A 217 -7.43 -5.15 17.43
C ASP A 217 -6.11 -5.84 17.82
N ASN A 218 -5.01 -5.42 17.19
CA ASN A 218 -3.67 -5.98 17.35
C ASN A 218 -3.64 -7.49 17.02
N THR A 219 -4.36 -7.92 15.99
CA THR A 219 -4.38 -9.30 15.51
C THR A 219 -4.11 -9.38 13.99
N PRO A 220 -3.11 -10.16 13.54
CA PRO A 220 -2.79 -10.26 12.12
C PRO A 220 -3.91 -10.92 11.32
N ALA A 221 -4.09 -10.43 10.09
CA ALA A 221 -4.80 -11.17 9.05
C ALA A 221 -4.10 -12.52 8.73
N SER A 222 -2.76 -12.56 8.83
CA SER A 222 -1.86 -13.72 8.68
C SER A 222 -2.14 -14.93 9.56
N THR A 223 -3.05 -14.79 10.52
CA THR A 223 -3.24 -15.76 11.58
C THR A 223 -3.30 -17.18 11.00
N PRO A 224 -2.41 -18.11 11.42
CA PRO A 224 -2.33 -19.42 10.80
C PRO A 224 -3.66 -20.18 10.88
N GLY A 225 -4.19 -20.56 9.71
CA GLY A 225 -5.50 -21.22 9.56
C GLY A 225 -6.68 -20.25 9.42
N ALA A 226 -6.47 -18.93 9.49
CA ALA A 226 -7.49 -17.91 9.24
C ALA A 226 -7.90 -17.90 7.77
N SER A 227 -6.94 -18.06 6.85
CA SER A 227 -7.19 -18.08 5.40
C SER A 227 -8.01 -16.86 4.96
N GLY A 228 -7.66 -15.68 5.48
CA GLY A 228 -8.31 -14.41 5.17
C GLY A 228 -9.65 -14.17 5.88
N TYR A 229 -10.15 -15.10 6.70
CA TYR A 229 -11.37 -14.90 7.50
C TYR A 229 -11.05 -14.41 8.92
N ALA A 230 -12.08 -14.20 9.76
CA ALA A 230 -11.94 -13.81 11.16
C ALA A 230 -10.87 -14.65 11.92
N PRO A 231 -9.77 -14.03 12.39
CA PRO A 231 -8.66 -14.70 13.06
C PRO A 231 -8.99 -14.94 14.55
N ASN A 232 -9.80 -15.96 14.82
CA ASN A 232 -10.24 -16.35 16.16
C ASN A 232 -9.48 -17.58 16.70
N ASN A 233 -8.15 -17.61 16.56
CA ASN A 233 -7.32 -18.79 16.88
C ASN A 233 -6.73 -18.70 18.29
N ASP A 234 -7.36 -19.39 19.24
CA ASP A 234 -6.92 -19.46 20.64
C ASP A 234 -6.38 -20.85 21.05
N ARG A 235 -5.84 -21.60 20.08
CA ARG A 235 -5.24 -22.91 20.33
C ARG A 235 -4.15 -22.86 21.40
N SER A 236 -4.16 -23.84 22.30
CA SER A 236 -3.15 -23.94 23.35
C SER A 236 -1.72 -24.00 22.78
N GLY A 237 -0.84 -23.13 23.27
CA GLY A 237 0.56 -23.07 22.86
C GLY A 237 0.83 -22.20 21.62
N TRP A 238 -0.21 -21.68 20.97
CA TRP A 238 -0.09 -20.69 19.91
C TRP A 238 0.04 -19.28 20.46
N ASN A 239 0.58 -18.37 19.66
CA ASN A 239 0.73 -16.97 20.03
C ASN A 239 -0.66 -16.35 20.33
N PRO A 240 -0.86 -15.73 21.51
CA PRO A 240 -2.13 -15.09 21.85
C PRO A 240 -2.56 -14.01 20.87
N GLY A 241 -1.63 -13.41 20.13
CA GLY A 241 -1.89 -12.41 19.09
C GLY A 241 -2.88 -12.85 18.02
N PHE A 242 -3.07 -14.16 17.83
CA PHE A 242 -3.90 -14.77 16.79
C PHE A 242 -5.40 -14.89 17.09
N ASP A 243 -5.87 -14.34 18.21
CA ASP A 243 -7.30 -14.37 18.56
C ASP A 243 -7.88 -12.97 18.70
N ALA A 244 -8.55 -12.46 17.66
CA ALA A 244 -9.15 -11.12 17.65
C ALA A 244 -10.21 -10.93 18.75
N ARG A 245 -10.83 -12.02 19.24
CA ARG A 245 -11.80 -11.99 20.33
C ARG A 245 -11.20 -11.52 21.66
N ARG A 246 -9.87 -11.58 21.83
CA ARG A 246 -9.18 -11.12 23.05
C ARG A 246 -9.17 -9.59 23.18
N GLY A 247 -9.21 -8.89 22.05
CA GLY A 247 -9.16 -7.43 21.91
C GLY A 247 -10.54 -6.90 21.54
N ALA A 248 -10.80 -6.75 20.23
CA ALA A 248 -12.04 -6.16 19.69
C ALA A 248 -13.34 -6.78 20.27
N GLY A 249 -13.33 -8.09 20.52
CA GLY A 249 -14.47 -8.81 21.10
C GLY A 249 -14.55 -8.79 22.63
N ASN A 250 -13.67 -8.08 23.33
CA ASN A 250 -13.53 -8.14 24.79
C ASN A 250 -13.90 -6.81 25.45
N THR A 251 -14.97 -6.81 26.24
CA THR A 251 -15.46 -5.59 26.91
C THR A 251 -14.49 -5.02 27.94
N ASN A 252 -13.48 -5.79 28.35
CA ASN A 252 -12.47 -5.40 29.33
C ASN A 252 -11.08 -5.17 28.71
N ASP A 253 -11.01 -4.94 27.41
CA ASP A 253 -9.78 -4.63 26.66
C ASP A 253 -9.91 -3.27 25.96
N LEU A 254 -8.79 -2.61 25.66
CA LEU A 254 -8.80 -1.30 25.00
C LEU A 254 -8.54 -1.38 23.50
N ARG A 255 -8.21 -2.56 22.96
CA ARG A 255 -7.94 -2.78 21.53
C ARG A 255 -9.22 -2.99 20.74
N GLY A 256 -9.20 -2.62 19.46
CA GLY A 256 -10.32 -2.77 18.54
C GLY A 256 -11.52 -1.90 18.95
N ALA A 257 -11.23 -0.65 19.30
CA ALA A 257 -12.17 0.26 19.93
C ALA A 257 -11.89 1.73 19.58
N ILE A 258 -12.92 2.58 19.70
CA ILE A 258 -12.76 4.03 19.86
C ILE A 258 -13.01 4.35 21.33
N LEU A 259 -11.99 4.89 21.98
CA LEU A 259 -11.99 5.26 23.39
C LEU A 259 -12.39 6.73 23.54
N ARG A 260 -13.11 7.09 24.60
CA ARG A 260 -13.50 8.48 24.89
C ARG A 260 -13.19 8.84 26.34
N ILE A 261 -12.29 9.80 26.56
CA ILE A 261 -11.78 10.19 27.89
C ILE A 261 -11.68 11.70 28.05
N SER A 262 -11.82 12.20 29.27
CA SER A 262 -11.67 13.62 29.60
C SER A 262 -10.30 13.87 30.23
N VAL A 263 -9.37 14.44 29.46
CA VAL A 263 -8.00 14.71 29.91
C VAL A 263 -7.99 15.91 30.86
N GLN A 264 -7.32 15.74 32.01
CA GLN A 264 -7.18 16.75 33.05
C GLN A 264 -5.88 17.55 32.86
N GLU A 265 -5.76 18.68 33.55
CA GLU A 265 -4.61 19.59 33.45
C GLU A 265 -3.26 18.91 33.78
N ASP A 266 -3.26 17.92 34.67
CA ASP A 266 -2.06 17.19 35.09
C ASP A 266 -1.71 15.97 34.19
N GLY A 267 -2.47 15.76 33.11
CA GLY A 267 -2.30 14.62 32.20
C GLY A 267 -3.06 13.37 32.62
N SER A 268 -3.63 13.32 33.84
CA SER A 268 -4.57 12.25 34.19
C SER A 268 -5.86 12.37 33.38
N TYR A 269 -6.71 11.34 33.38
CA TYR A 269 -8.02 11.40 32.74
C TYR A 269 -9.16 10.96 33.65
N THR A 270 -10.35 11.39 33.30
CA THR A 270 -11.61 10.91 33.87
C THR A 270 -12.51 10.35 32.76
N ILE A 271 -13.58 9.65 33.14
CA ILE A 271 -14.52 9.07 32.16
C ILE A 271 -15.72 10.00 31.99
N PRO A 272 -15.98 10.53 30.78
CA PRO A 272 -17.18 11.30 30.50
C PRO A 272 -18.44 10.43 30.52
N GLU A 273 -19.61 11.04 30.71
CA GLU A 273 -20.89 10.33 30.56
C GLU A 273 -21.14 9.99 29.08
N GLY A 274 -21.86 8.90 28.82
CA GLY A 274 -22.28 8.51 27.46
C GLY A 274 -21.41 7.46 26.77
N ASN A 275 -20.35 6.97 27.42
CA ASN A 275 -19.59 5.80 26.94
C ASN A 275 -20.43 4.51 27.03
N LEU A 276 -20.00 3.49 26.28
CA LEU A 276 -20.73 2.21 26.14
C LEU A 276 -20.92 1.50 27.49
N PHE A 277 -19.93 1.61 28.38
CA PHE A 277 -19.98 1.06 29.72
C PHE A 277 -19.86 2.15 30.79
N ALA A 278 -20.79 2.15 31.75
CA ALA A 278 -20.74 3.08 32.86
C ALA A 278 -19.56 2.77 33.81
N PRO A 279 -18.90 3.80 34.39
CA PRO A 279 -17.84 3.60 35.36
C PRO A 279 -18.23 2.66 36.52
N GLY A 280 -17.37 1.68 36.80
CA GLY A 280 -17.59 0.68 37.85
C GLY A 280 -18.45 -0.52 37.44
N THR A 281 -18.83 -0.63 36.17
CA THR A 281 -19.41 -1.86 35.62
C THR A 281 -18.35 -2.96 35.63
N ALA A 282 -18.65 -4.09 36.26
CA ALA A 282 -17.71 -5.20 36.40
C ALA A 282 -17.35 -5.80 35.03
N ASP A 283 -16.11 -6.23 34.87
CA ASP A 283 -15.59 -6.89 33.66
C ASP A 283 -15.74 -6.05 32.37
N THR A 284 -15.66 -4.72 32.53
CA THR A 284 -15.71 -3.77 31.42
C THR A 284 -14.72 -2.62 31.60
N ARG A 285 -14.28 -2.03 30.48
CA ARG A 285 -13.54 -0.78 30.44
C ARG A 285 -14.47 0.40 30.15
N PRO A 286 -14.61 1.36 31.07
CA PRO A 286 -15.51 2.50 30.88
C PRO A 286 -14.97 3.54 29.88
N GLU A 287 -13.73 3.41 29.41
CA GLU A 287 -13.15 4.22 28.34
C GLU A 287 -13.81 3.96 26.97
N ILE A 288 -14.39 2.78 26.76
CA ILE A 288 -14.91 2.34 25.47
C ILE A 288 -16.16 3.14 25.09
N PHE A 289 -16.10 3.86 23.97
CA PHE A 289 -17.26 4.48 23.31
C PHE A 289 -17.79 3.60 22.18
N VAL A 290 -16.89 3.10 21.32
CA VAL A 290 -17.18 2.06 20.32
C VAL A 290 -16.28 0.86 20.58
N MET A 291 -16.81 -0.36 20.47
CA MET A 291 -16.02 -1.60 20.47
C MET A 291 -16.29 -2.43 19.22
N GLY A 292 -15.56 -3.52 19.05
CA GLY A 292 -15.78 -4.46 17.96
C GLY A 292 -15.35 -3.89 16.61
N LEU A 293 -14.19 -3.25 16.59
CA LEU A 293 -13.53 -2.71 15.41
C LEU A 293 -12.25 -3.50 15.12
N ARG A 294 -11.84 -3.59 13.85
CA ARG A 294 -10.62 -4.33 13.46
C ARG A 294 -9.40 -3.41 13.43
N ASN A 295 -9.39 -2.44 12.52
CA ASN A 295 -8.35 -1.43 12.38
C ASN A 295 -8.97 -0.10 11.90
N PRO A 296 -9.57 0.68 12.80
CA PRO A 296 -10.11 2.00 12.49
C PRO A 296 -8.99 3.03 12.33
N PHE A 297 -8.20 2.92 11.25
CA PHE A 297 -6.90 3.59 11.13
C PHE A 297 -7.02 5.12 11.11
N ARG A 298 -8.06 5.66 10.47
CA ARG A 298 -8.38 7.09 10.46
C ARG A 298 -9.83 7.34 10.89
N MET A 299 -10.06 8.39 11.66
CA MET A 299 -11.36 8.83 12.13
C MET A 299 -11.45 10.36 12.19
N ASP A 300 -12.66 10.89 12.20
CA ASP A 300 -12.91 12.32 12.43
C ASP A 300 -14.08 12.53 13.40
N TYR A 301 -14.19 13.73 13.97
CA TYR A 301 -15.33 14.17 14.75
C TYR A 301 -15.94 15.44 14.17
N ASP A 302 -17.20 15.32 13.77
CA ASP A 302 -17.98 16.43 13.28
C ASP A 302 -18.63 17.22 14.42
N THR A 303 -18.10 18.41 14.69
CA THR A 303 -18.55 19.29 15.78
C THR A 303 -19.99 19.80 15.62
N GLU A 304 -20.55 19.87 14.41
CA GLU A 304 -21.93 20.34 14.24
C GLU A 304 -22.98 19.28 14.57
N THR A 305 -22.76 18.03 14.16
CA THR A 305 -23.71 16.94 14.45
C THR A 305 -23.37 16.16 15.72
N GLY A 306 -22.12 16.21 16.15
CA GLY A 306 -21.56 15.43 17.25
C GLY A 306 -21.25 13.98 16.89
N ALA A 307 -21.11 13.67 15.60
CA ALA A 307 -20.82 12.33 15.10
C ALA A 307 -19.31 12.07 15.03
N VAL A 308 -18.90 10.86 15.40
CA VAL A 308 -17.59 10.31 15.04
C VAL A 308 -17.74 9.46 13.78
N THR A 309 -16.83 9.63 12.82
CA THR A 309 -16.80 8.86 11.56
C THR A 309 -15.48 8.12 11.43
N TRP A 310 -15.47 6.93 10.83
CA TRP A 310 -14.22 6.17 10.60
C TRP A 310 -14.37 5.18 9.44
N GLY A 311 -13.23 4.86 8.83
CA GLY A 311 -13.07 3.68 7.98
C GLY A 311 -12.46 2.53 8.80
N ASP A 312 -12.94 1.30 8.61
CA ASP A 312 -12.43 0.11 9.32
C ASP A 312 -11.95 -0.94 8.31
N TYR A 313 -10.69 -1.35 8.43
CA TYR A 313 -10.12 -2.36 7.53
C TYR A 313 -10.69 -3.75 7.82
N GLY A 314 -11.10 -4.47 6.78
CA GLY A 314 -11.58 -5.85 6.86
C GLY A 314 -10.49 -6.93 6.78
N PRO A 315 -10.90 -8.21 6.90
CA PRO A 315 -10.02 -9.34 6.66
C PRO A 315 -9.90 -9.65 5.14
N ASP A 316 -8.99 -10.53 4.73
CA ASP A 316 -8.52 -10.61 3.34
C ASP A 316 -9.19 -11.68 2.46
N ALA A 317 -10.20 -12.40 2.98
CA ALA A 317 -10.81 -13.50 2.22
C ALA A 317 -11.49 -13.00 0.95
N GLY A 318 -10.96 -13.29 -0.23
CA GLY A 318 -11.56 -12.84 -1.50
C GLY A 318 -12.93 -13.44 -1.85
N THR A 319 -13.36 -14.50 -1.16
CA THR A 319 -14.69 -15.13 -1.39
C THR A 319 -15.34 -15.59 -0.09
N ALA A 320 -16.68 -15.62 -0.09
CA ALA A 320 -17.46 -16.10 1.05
C ALA A 320 -17.43 -17.63 1.12
N ASN A 321 -17.50 -18.18 2.34
CA ASN A 321 -17.52 -19.62 2.56
C ASN A 321 -18.75 -20.02 3.39
N GLU A 322 -19.62 -20.84 2.80
CA GLU A 322 -20.87 -21.31 3.42
C GLU A 322 -20.67 -22.05 4.76
N LEU A 323 -19.47 -22.55 5.03
CA LEU A 323 -19.12 -23.26 6.25
C LEU A 323 -18.36 -22.39 7.25
N ARG A 324 -18.07 -21.11 6.95
CA ARG A 324 -17.21 -20.26 7.78
C ARG A 324 -17.74 -18.85 7.98
N GLY A 325 -18.16 -18.17 6.91
CA GLY A 325 -18.67 -16.81 6.99
C GLY A 325 -18.45 -15.98 5.73
N PRO A 326 -18.67 -14.66 5.82
CA PRO A 326 -18.52 -13.75 4.69
C PRO A 326 -17.08 -13.65 4.21
N MET A 327 -16.92 -13.16 2.98
CA MET A 327 -15.66 -12.65 2.46
C MET A 327 -15.18 -11.42 3.24
N GLY A 328 -13.96 -10.98 2.93
CA GLY A 328 -13.43 -9.68 3.30
C GLY A 328 -14.27 -8.54 2.76
N TYR A 329 -14.50 -7.55 3.62
CA TYR A 329 -15.12 -6.28 3.28
C TYR A 329 -14.47 -5.21 4.12
N VAL A 330 -14.37 -4.02 3.58
CA VAL A 330 -14.02 -2.83 4.37
C VAL A 330 -15.27 -2.04 4.67
N GLU A 331 -15.28 -1.34 5.81
CA GLU A 331 -16.47 -0.66 6.31
C GLU A 331 -16.22 0.83 6.51
N TRP A 332 -17.28 1.61 6.38
CA TRP A 332 -17.31 2.99 6.87
C TRP A 332 -18.55 3.19 7.72
N GLN A 333 -18.37 3.87 8.85
CA GLN A 333 -19.41 4.10 9.84
C GLN A 333 -19.31 5.52 10.44
N SER A 334 -20.44 6.00 10.91
CA SER A 334 -20.67 7.28 11.57
C SER A 334 -21.65 7.06 12.72
N THR A 335 -21.36 7.61 13.90
CA THR A 335 -22.32 7.58 15.00
C THR A 335 -22.25 8.76 15.97
N THR A 336 -23.41 9.15 16.51
CA THR A 336 -23.53 10.14 17.60
C THR A 336 -23.57 9.50 19.00
N GLY A 337 -23.57 8.16 19.09
CA GLY A 337 -23.71 7.42 20.34
C GLY A 337 -22.85 6.16 20.41
N PRO A 338 -22.75 5.53 21.59
CA PRO A 338 -21.90 4.36 21.76
C PRO A 338 -22.51 3.12 21.10
N ILE A 339 -21.69 2.36 20.35
CA ILE A 339 -22.11 1.15 19.63
C ILE A 339 -21.09 0.00 19.77
N ASN A 340 -21.50 -1.20 19.36
CA ASN A 340 -20.59 -2.32 19.08
C ASN A 340 -20.60 -2.57 17.57
N GLY A 341 -19.48 -2.41 16.88
CA GLY A 341 -19.33 -2.65 15.44
C GLY A 341 -19.38 -4.13 15.05
N GLY A 342 -19.17 -5.04 16.01
CA GLY A 342 -19.42 -6.47 15.85
C GLY A 342 -18.22 -7.34 15.44
N TRP A 343 -17.09 -6.76 15.01
CA TRP A 343 -15.87 -7.53 14.77
C TRP A 343 -15.38 -8.23 16.06
N PRO A 344 -14.88 -9.48 16.04
CA PRO A 344 -14.68 -10.38 14.89
C PRO A 344 -15.81 -11.39 14.67
N TYR A 345 -17.02 -11.10 15.15
CA TYR A 345 -18.17 -12.02 15.07
C TYR A 345 -19.06 -11.74 13.86
N CYS A 346 -19.13 -10.47 13.49
CA CYS A 346 -19.99 -9.90 12.46
C CYS A 346 -19.13 -9.10 11.50
N HIS A 347 -19.48 -9.14 10.21
CA HIS A 347 -18.69 -8.43 9.20
C HIS A 347 -19.50 -8.07 7.95
N GLY A 348 -19.15 -6.95 7.31
CA GLY A 348 -19.73 -6.44 6.07
C GLY A 348 -21.22 -6.11 6.24
N PRO A 349 -22.16 -6.75 5.54
CA PRO A 349 -23.60 -6.53 5.72
C PRO A 349 -24.14 -7.12 7.04
N ASN A 350 -23.39 -7.00 8.15
CA ASN A 350 -23.64 -7.59 9.45
C ASN A 350 -23.83 -9.12 9.39
N ALA A 351 -23.03 -9.79 8.55
CA ALA A 351 -23.10 -11.23 8.33
C ALA A 351 -22.35 -11.99 9.42
N ASN A 352 -22.89 -13.15 9.83
CA ASN A 352 -22.29 -13.98 10.86
C ASN A 352 -21.01 -14.67 10.35
N TYR A 353 -19.96 -14.65 11.16
CA TYR A 353 -18.95 -15.72 11.18
C TYR A 353 -19.41 -16.89 12.05
N ASN A 354 -18.72 -18.02 11.94
CA ASN A 354 -18.81 -19.09 12.92
C ASN A 354 -17.57 -19.16 13.83
N ASP A 355 -17.70 -19.92 14.91
CA ASP A 355 -16.60 -20.26 15.80
C ASP A 355 -15.77 -21.40 15.18
N TRP A 356 -15.02 -21.07 14.13
CA TRP A 356 -14.21 -22.02 13.36
C TRP A 356 -13.20 -22.75 14.25
N ASP A 357 -13.17 -24.08 14.19
CA ASP A 357 -12.18 -24.87 14.92
C ASP A 357 -10.85 -24.89 14.15
N PHE A 358 -9.87 -24.11 14.64
CA PHE A 358 -8.54 -24.01 14.05
C PHE A 358 -7.66 -25.25 14.25
N GLU A 359 -8.00 -26.17 15.16
CA GLU A 359 -7.26 -27.43 15.34
C GLU A 359 -7.72 -28.48 14.32
N THR A 360 -9.02 -28.58 14.09
CA THR A 360 -9.60 -29.58 13.19
C THR A 360 -9.90 -29.05 11.79
N ALA A 361 -9.84 -27.73 11.58
CA ALA A 361 -10.28 -27.04 10.37
C ALA A 361 -11.73 -27.39 10.01
N THR A 362 -12.63 -27.32 10.99
CA THR A 362 -14.04 -27.63 10.81
C THR A 362 -14.97 -26.52 11.33
N GLN A 363 -16.18 -26.50 10.76
CA GLN A 363 -17.25 -25.58 11.14
C GLN A 363 -17.69 -25.81 12.59
N GLY A 364 -17.66 -24.75 13.40
CA GLY A 364 -18.30 -24.68 14.71
C GLY A 364 -19.69 -24.04 14.66
N GLU A 365 -20.17 -23.58 15.81
CA GLU A 365 -21.46 -22.88 15.95
C GLU A 365 -21.39 -21.48 15.34
N TRP A 366 -22.51 -21.01 14.79
CA TRP A 366 -22.59 -19.65 14.24
C TRP A 366 -22.79 -18.62 15.34
N PHE A 367 -22.14 -17.46 15.19
CA PHE A 367 -22.46 -16.29 15.99
C PHE A 367 -23.82 -15.70 15.57
N ASP A 368 -24.42 -14.88 16.43
CA ASP A 368 -25.75 -14.31 16.24
C ASP A 368 -25.69 -12.77 16.23
N CYS A 369 -25.35 -12.18 15.08
CA CYS A 369 -25.16 -10.74 14.90
C CYS A 369 -26.43 -9.91 15.13
N GLU A 370 -27.61 -10.50 14.94
CA GLU A 370 -28.90 -9.83 15.23
C GLU A 370 -29.37 -10.05 16.68
N GLY A 371 -28.69 -10.90 17.44
CA GLY A 371 -29.10 -11.33 18.76
C GLY A 371 -28.00 -11.22 19.80
N THR A 372 -27.60 -12.37 20.35
CA THR A 372 -26.63 -12.43 21.46
C THR A 372 -25.28 -12.93 20.98
N LEU A 373 -24.29 -12.04 20.99
CA LEU A 373 -22.89 -12.37 20.76
C LEU A 373 -22.26 -12.90 22.04
N LEU A 374 -21.54 -14.02 21.90
CA LEU A 374 -20.84 -14.68 23.00
C LEU A 374 -19.33 -14.68 22.71
N ASN A 375 -18.54 -14.14 23.65
CA ASN A 375 -17.09 -14.24 23.56
C ASN A 375 -16.63 -15.59 24.14
N THR A 376 -16.32 -16.53 23.25
CA THR A 376 -15.88 -17.88 23.59
C THR A 376 -14.35 -18.03 23.72
N SER A 377 -13.60 -16.94 23.60
CA SER A 377 -12.13 -16.94 23.71
C SER A 377 -11.66 -17.45 25.07
N THR A 378 -10.64 -18.29 25.07
CA THR A 378 -9.90 -18.65 26.30
C THR A 378 -9.13 -17.48 26.92
N TYR A 379 -8.96 -16.37 26.20
CA TYR A 379 -8.33 -15.13 26.65
C TYR A 379 -9.33 -14.04 27.06
N ASN A 380 -10.64 -14.32 27.07
CA ASN A 380 -11.64 -13.34 27.47
C ASN A 380 -11.47 -12.93 28.94
N THR A 381 -11.33 -11.64 29.18
CA THR A 381 -11.26 -11.02 30.52
C THR A 381 -12.47 -10.13 30.82
N GLY A 382 -13.41 -10.04 29.89
CA GLY A 382 -14.62 -9.22 29.97
C GLY A 382 -15.88 -10.05 30.15
N LEU A 383 -17.00 -9.52 29.65
CA LEU A 383 -18.29 -10.18 29.68
C LEU A 383 -18.31 -11.35 28.70
N ASP A 384 -18.99 -12.44 29.08
CA ASP A 384 -19.27 -13.54 28.15
C ASP A 384 -20.27 -13.12 27.08
N GLN A 385 -21.25 -12.28 27.44
CA GLN A 385 -22.28 -11.78 26.55
C GLN A 385 -22.01 -10.32 26.20
N LEU A 386 -21.83 -10.04 24.92
CA LEU A 386 -21.49 -8.70 24.41
C LEU A 386 -22.76 -7.89 24.11
N PRO A 387 -22.65 -6.55 24.02
CA PRO A 387 -23.68 -5.73 23.38
C PRO A 387 -23.96 -6.21 21.96
N THR A 388 -25.20 -6.06 21.49
CA THR A 388 -25.58 -6.43 20.11
C THR A 388 -24.78 -5.62 19.09
N ALA A 389 -24.36 -6.27 18.01
CA ALA A 389 -23.64 -5.61 16.92
C ALA A 389 -24.53 -4.62 16.17
N THR A 390 -23.90 -3.59 15.62
CA THR A 390 -24.50 -2.56 14.77
C THR A 390 -23.98 -2.75 13.36
N ALA A 391 -24.89 -2.85 12.40
CA ALA A 391 -24.51 -2.98 11.00
C ALA A 391 -23.82 -1.70 10.50
N PRO A 392 -22.78 -1.80 9.66
CA PRO A 392 -22.16 -0.62 9.08
C PRO A 392 -23.10 0.10 8.11
N GLN A 393 -22.87 1.40 7.92
CA GLN A 393 -23.60 2.20 6.93
C GLN A 393 -23.10 1.93 5.51
N ILE A 394 -21.80 1.66 5.35
CA ILE A 394 -21.15 1.31 4.10
C ILE A 394 -20.27 0.07 4.30
N TRP A 395 -20.30 -0.83 3.33
CA TRP A 395 -19.37 -1.96 3.24
C TRP A 395 -19.00 -2.23 1.78
N TYR A 396 -17.75 -2.53 1.44
CA TYR A 396 -17.41 -2.82 0.04
C TYR A 396 -16.25 -3.80 -0.07
N GLY A 397 -16.17 -4.47 -1.21
CA GLY A 397 -15.09 -5.40 -1.54
C GLY A 397 -14.38 -5.02 -2.84
N ASP A 398 -13.60 -5.95 -3.38
CA ASP A 398 -12.71 -5.65 -4.52
C ASP A 398 -13.40 -5.49 -5.87
N ARG A 399 -14.69 -5.86 -5.97
CA ARG A 399 -15.42 -5.94 -7.24
C ARG A 399 -16.81 -5.32 -7.12
N PRO A 400 -17.36 -4.68 -8.17
CA PRO A 400 -18.68 -4.04 -8.12
C PRO A 400 -19.81 -4.95 -7.63
N GLU A 401 -19.77 -6.27 -7.90
CA GLU A 401 -20.76 -7.24 -7.44
C GLU A 401 -20.67 -7.56 -5.94
N HIS A 402 -19.56 -7.23 -5.29
CA HIS A 402 -19.37 -7.37 -3.84
C HIS A 402 -20.06 -6.25 -3.07
N GLN A 403 -20.62 -5.22 -3.71
CA GLN A 403 -21.27 -4.10 -3.03
C GLN A 403 -22.55 -3.63 -3.75
N PRO A 404 -23.49 -3.00 -3.02
CA PRO A 404 -24.63 -2.32 -3.63
C PRO A 404 -24.27 -0.94 -4.22
N TRP A 405 -23.02 -0.48 -4.08
CA TRP A 405 -22.55 0.86 -4.43
C TRP A 405 -21.60 0.83 -5.65
N PRO A 406 -22.10 1.01 -6.89
CA PRO A 406 -21.27 0.94 -8.08
C PRO A 406 -20.17 2.01 -8.13
N GLU A 407 -20.30 3.10 -7.37
CA GLU A 407 -19.35 4.22 -7.32
C GLU A 407 -17.95 3.80 -6.84
N PHE A 408 -17.88 2.79 -5.95
CA PHE A 408 -16.61 2.27 -5.45
C PHE A 408 -15.80 1.53 -6.53
N GLY A 409 -16.46 1.02 -7.58
CA GLY A 409 -15.79 0.31 -8.67
C GLY A 409 -15.10 -0.98 -8.19
N SER A 410 -13.89 -1.21 -8.71
CA SER A 410 -13.01 -2.34 -8.35
C SER A 410 -11.66 -1.85 -7.82
N GLY A 411 -10.91 -2.73 -7.17
CA GLY A 411 -9.55 -2.48 -6.64
C GLY A 411 -9.43 -2.94 -5.18
N GLY A 412 -8.26 -2.75 -4.57
CA GLY A 412 -7.99 -3.20 -3.20
C GLY A 412 -8.93 -2.63 -2.11
N GLN A 413 -8.71 -3.01 -0.86
CA GLN A 413 -9.57 -2.69 0.27
C GLN A 413 -8.77 -2.00 1.39
N ALA A 414 -8.78 -0.68 1.43
CA ALA A 414 -8.02 0.11 2.38
C ALA A 414 -8.67 1.47 2.72
N PRO A 415 -9.77 1.49 3.48
CA PRO A 415 -10.48 2.72 3.81
C PRO A 415 -9.71 3.55 4.85
N MET A 416 -9.53 4.82 4.53
CA MET A 416 -9.11 5.83 5.47
C MET A 416 -10.32 6.71 5.77
N GLY A 417 -10.76 6.73 7.04
CA GLY A 417 -11.64 7.79 7.51
C GLY A 417 -11.07 9.18 7.21
N GLY A 418 -11.92 10.20 7.26
CA GLY A 418 -11.52 11.54 6.87
C GLY A 418 -12.52 12.59 7.33
N PRO A 419 -12.19 13.87 7.08
CA PRO A 419 -12.88 14.99 7.66
C PRO A 419 -14.29 15.17 7.11
N THR A 420 -15.18 15.71 7.94
CA THR A 420 -16.44 16.31 7.48
C THR A 420 -16.22 17.78 7.16
N TYR A 421 -16.47 18.19 5.91
CA TYR A 421 -16.29 19.60 5.55
C TYR A 421 -17.38 20.48 6.17
N ARG A 422 -16.97 21.57 6.83
CA ARG A 422 -17.88 22.58 7.37
C ARG A 422 -17.62 23.94 6.73
N TYR A 423 -18.60 24.41 5.95
CA TYR A 423 -18.47 25.66 5.20
C TYR A 423 -18.65 26.87 6.11
N ASP A 424 -17.60 27.68 6.24
CA ASP A 424 -17.68 28.99 6.88
C ASP A 424 -17.77 30.12 5.84
N ALA A 425 -18.92 30.78 5.80
CA ALA A 425 -19.15 31.95 4.94
C ALA A 425 -18.32 33.18 5.36
N GLU A 426 -17.93 33.29 6.62
CA GLU A 426 -17.14 34.40 7.17
C GLU A 426 -15.63 34.19 6.99
N ASN A 427 -15.19 32.97 6.67
CA ASN A 427 -13.81 32.68 6.33
C ASN A 427 -13.41 33.50 5.10
N PRO A 428 -12.42 34.42 5.20
CA PRO A 428 -12.06 35.33 4.10
C PRO A 428 -11.26 34.64 3.00
N SER A 429 -10.84 33.38 3.19
CA SER A 429 -10.09 32.62 2.21
C SER A 429 -10.82 32.55 0.87
N GLU A 430 -10.07 32.82 -0.20
CA GLU A 430 -10.53 32.69 -1.58
C GLU A 430 -10.34 31.27 -2.13
N THR A 431 -9.62 30.40 -1.40
CA THR A 431 -9.35 29.01 -1.79
C THR A 431 -10.24 27.98 -1.10
N LYS A 432 -11.07 28.41 -0.14
CA LYS A 432 -11.96 27.51 0.61
C LYS A 432 -12.93 26.78 -0.31
N PHE A 433 -13.29 25.56 0.06
CA PHE A 433 -14.25 24.78 -0.71
C PHE A 433 -15.65 25.42 -0.71
N PRO A 434 -16.42 25.27 -1.79
CA PRO A 434 -17.76 25.86 -1.90
C PRO A 434 -18.74 25.22 -0.92
N ALA A 435 -19.79 25.97 -0.56
CA ALA A 435 -20.86 25.56 0.37
C ALA A 435 -21.57 24.25 -0.02
N TYR A 436 -21.46 23.82 -1.27
CA TYR A 436 -21.98 22.52 -1.71
C TYR A 436 -21.42 21.35 -0.91
N TRP A 437 -20.17 21.43 -0.43
CA TRP A 437 -19.53 20.36 0.31
C TRP A 437 -19.89 20.33 1.81
N ASP A 438 -20.62 21.35 2.30
CA ASP A 438 -20.96 21.49 3.71
C ASP A 438 -21.70 20.26 4.26
N GLY A 439 -21.21 19.74 5.38
CA GLY A 439 -21.75 18.58 6.09
C GLY A 439 -21.53 17.23 5.42
N LYS A 440 -20.69 17.14 4.38
CA LYS A 440 -20.36 15.87 3.72
C LYS A 440 -19.05 15.29 4.30
N ALA A 441 -19.08 14.00 4.62
CA ALA A 441 -17.93 13.27 5.13
C ALA A 441 -17.04 12.80 3.97
N PHE A 442 -15.73 12.97 4.10
CA PHE A 442 -14.75 12.48 3.15
C PHE A 442 -14.13 11.17 3.66
N MET A 443 -13.76 10.29 2.74
CA MET A 443 -13.06 9.04 3.02
C MET A 443 -12.04 8.82 1.91
N ALA A 444 -10.77 8.65 2.26
CA ALA A 444 -9.78 8.21 1.28
C ALA A 444 -9.80 6.69 1.14
N GLU A 445 -9.49 6.19 -0.05
CA GLU A 445 -9.31 4.79 -0.36
C GLU A 445 -7.85 4.64 -0.75
N PHE A 446 -7.04 4.19 0.21
CA PHE A 446 -5.59 4.16 0.10
C PHE A 446 -5.13 3.29 -1.07
N SER A 447 -5.74 2.13 -1.27
CA SER A 447 -5.30 1.16 -2.28
C SER A 447 -5.78 1.48 -3.70
N ARG A 448 -6.77 2.38 -3.83
CA ARG A 448 -7.39 2.74 -5.12
C ARG A 448 -7.05 4.15 -5.57
N ASP A 449 -6.29 4.92 -4.80
CA ASP A 449 -5.93 6.31 -5.09
C ASP A 449 -7.15 7.21 -5.35
N ARG A 450 -8.15 7.09 -4.47
CA ARG A 450 -9.41 7.80 -4.61
C ARG A 450 -9.83 8.43 -3.29
N VAL A 451 -10.56 9.54 -3.40
CA VAL A 451 -11.24 10.18 -2.27
C VAL A 451 -12.72 10.16 -2.57
N PHE A 452 -13.49 9.52 -1.69
CA PHE A 452 -14.95 9.49 -1.77
C PHE A 452 -15.56 10.51 -0.83
N VAL A 453 -16.74 11.00 -1.21
CA VAL A 453 -17.52 11.94 -0.41
C VAL A 453 -18.92 11.40 -0.21
N PHE A 454 -19.36 11.37 1.04
CA PHE A 454 -20.65 10.84 1.47
C PHE A 454 -21.60 11.96 1.88
N SER A 455 -22.81 11.91 1.34
CA SER A 455 -23.92 12.74 1.80
C SER A 455 -24.82 11.94 2.73
N GLN A 456 -25.23 12.54 3.83
CA GLN A 456 -26.16 11.97 4.80
C GLN A 456 -27.17 13.02 5.24
N ASP A 457 -28.43 12.62 5.43
CA ASP A 457 -29.47 13.47 6.02
C ASP A 457 -29.44 13.42 7.57
N ASP A 458 -28.94 12.31 8.10
CA ASP A 458 -28.83 11.98 9.53
C ASP A 458 -27.47 11.27 9.71
N PRO A 459 -26.58 11.72 10.62
CA PRO A 459 -25.27 11.11 10.81
C PRO A 459 -25.32 9.63 11.22
N ASP A 460 -26.37 9.20 11.94
CA ASP A 460 -26.58 7.78 12.30
C ASP A 460 -27.39 7.03 11.21
N GLY A 461 -27.79 7.72 10.15
CA GLY A 461 -28.62 7.22 9.06
C GLY A 461 -27.83 6.73 7.84
N PRO A 462 -28.51 6.20 6.81
CA PRO A 462 -27.82 5.69 5.62
C PRO A 462 -27.16 6.82 4.81
N VAL A 463 -26.04 6.50 4.16
CA VAL A 463 -25.45 7.35 3.11
C VAL A 463 -26.40 7.44 1.92
N THR A 464 -26.73 8.65 1.50
CA THR A 464 -27.73 8.93 0.45
C THR A 464 -27.09 9.20 -0.92
N LYS A 465 -25.81 9.59 -0.96
CA LYS A 465 -25.04 9.83 -2.19
C LYS A 465 -23.56 9.56 -1.92
N ILE A 466 -22.89 8.95 -2.90
CA ILE A 466 -21.44 8.74 -2.94
C ILE A 466 -20.90 9.47 -4.18
N GLU A 467 -19.84 10.24 -4.00
CA GLU A 467 -19.18 11.00 -5.06
C GLU A 467 -17.69 10.69 -5.07
N ASP A 468 -17.11 10.47 -6.25
CA ASP A 468 -15.66 10.38 -6.45
C ASP A 468 -15.10 11.80 -6.58
N PHE A 469 -14.43 12.27 -5.54
CA PHE A 469 -13.96 13.64 -5.43
C PHE A 469 -12.61 13.81 -6.14
N LEU A 470 -12.59 14.78 -7.07
CA LEU A 470 -11.41 15.13 -7.85
C LEU A 470 -10.69 13.90 -8.43
N PRO A 471 -11.35 13.08 -9.28
CA PRO A 471 -10.81 11.80 -9.71
C PRO A 471 -9.44 11.93 -10.41
N ASN A 472 -8.56 10.93 -10.27
CA ASN A 472 -7.23 10.94 -10.86
C ASN A 472 -7.21 11.19 -12.38
N ALA A 473 -8.22 10.72 -13.13
CA ALA A 473 -8.35 11.05 -14.54
C ALA A 473 -8.43 12.57 -14.81
N SER A 474 -9.08 13.32 -13.91
CA SER A 474 -9.20 14.77 -13.99
C SER A 474 -7.93 15.48 -13.53
N LEU A 475 -7.29 15.00 -12.47
CA LEU A 475 -5.98 15.49 -12.02
C LEU A 475 -4.94 15.33 -13.14
N ASN A 476 -4.84 14.14 -13.72
CA ASN A 476 -3.92 13.81 -14.82
C ASN A 476 -4.22 14.64 -16.07
N ALA A 477 -5.48 14.74 -16.49
CA ALA A 477 -5.87 15.58 -17.63
C ALA A 477 -5.55 17.06 -17.38
N ALA A 478 -5.60 17.50 -16.12
CA ALA A 478 -5.22 18.83 -15.75
C ALA A 478 -3.71 18.98 -15.56
N GLY A 479 -2.91 17.91 -15.47
CA GLY A 479 -1.46 17.89 -15.17
C GLY A 479 -1.11 18.11 -13.69
N MET A 480 -2.04 17.81 -12.79
CA MET A 480 -1.84 17.89 -11.34
C MET A 480 -1.31 16.56 -10.79
N PRO A 481 -0.63 16.57 -9.63
CA PRO A 481 -0.26 15.35 -8.95
C PRO A 481 -1.52 14.49 -8.67
N PRO A 482 -1.52 13.19 -9.03
CA PRO A 482 -2.62 12.28 -8.72
C PRO A 482 -2.70 12.01 -7.21
N TRP A 483 -3.89 11.72 -6.69
CA TRP A 483 -3.99 11.01 -5.41
C TRP A 483 -3.10 9.78 -5.47
N ASP A 484 -2.41 9.50 -4.37
CA ASP A 484 -1.39 8.46 -4.33
C ASP A 484 -1.28 7.95 -2.89
N ASN A 485 -1.98 6.85 -2.60
CA ASN A 485 -2.05 6.23 -1.28
C ASN A 485 -2.26 7.24 -0.12
N VAL A 486 -3.34 8.03 -0.19
CA VAL A 486 -3.65 9.06 0.82
C VAL A 486 -3.72 8.41 2.22
N ILE A 487 -2.77 8.77 3.10
CA ILE A 487 -2.63 8.17 4.44
C ILE A 487 -3.34 9.00 5.51
N ASP A 488 -3.41 10.33 5.29
CA ASP A 488 -4.09 11.25 6.18
C ASP A 488 -4.43 12.58 5.46
N PHE A 489 -5.48 13.26 5.91
CA PHE A 489 -5.93 14.52 5.33
C PHE A 489 -6.92 15.26 6.24
N GLU A 490 -6.86 16.59 6.25
CA GLU A 490 -7.78 17.42 7.04
C GLU A 490 -8.04 18.79 6.37
N PHE A 491 -9.07 19.50 6.81
CA PHE A 491 -9.29 20.88 6.38
C PHE A 491 -8.54 21.88 7.26
N GLY A 492 -7.74 22.74 6.64
CA GLY A 492 -7.08 23.84 7.35
C GLY A 492 -8.05 24.97 7.71
N PRO A 493 -7.61 25.92 8.56
CA PRO A 493 -8.43 27.08 8.93
C PRO A 493 -8.70 28.05 7.75
N ASP A 494 -8.01 27.88 6.62
CA ASP A 494 -8.28 28.55 5.35
C ASP A 494 -9.38 27.86 4.52
N GLY A 495 -9.93 26.74 4.98
CA GLY A 495 -10.97 25.95 4.28
C GLY A 495 -10.45 25.19 3.07
N SER A 496 -9.13 25.12 2.87
CA SER A 496 -8.47 24.25 1.90
C SER A 496 -8.22 22.87 2.52
N LEU A 497 -8.13 21.83 1.69
CA LEU A 497 -7.87 20.46 2.16
C LEU A 497 -6.36 20.18 2.11
N TYR A 498 -5.76 19.79 3.23
CA TYR A 498 -4.36 19.37 3.33
C TYR A 498 -4.31 17.85 3.31
N VAL A 499 -3.38 17.30 2.55
CA VAL A 499 -3.37 15.87 2.19
C VAL A 499 -1.95 15.34 2.31
N LEU A 500 -1.78 14.25 3.04
CA LEU A 500 -0.56 13.48 3.12
C LEU A 500 -0.70 12.20 2.29
N ASP A 501 0.17 12.06 1.30
CA ASP A 501 0.29 10.88 0.47
C ASP A 501 1.43 10.01 0.98
N TYR A 502 1.18 8.71 1.06
CA TYR A 502 2.19 7.73 1.44
C TYR A 502 3.07 7.30 0.27
N GLY A 503 2.52 7.25 -0.95
CA GLY A 503 3.20 6.76 -2.16
C GLY A 503 3.39 5.24 -2.25
N ASP A 504 3.86 4.76 -3.40
CA ASP A 504 3.97 3.34 -3.75
C ASP A 504 5.03 2.59 -2.92
N GLY A 505 4.58 1.54 -2.23
CA GLY A 505 5.38 0.69 -1.33
C GLY A 505 5.14 1.01 0.14
N PHE A 506 5.78 0.28 1.07
CA PHE A 506 5.63 0.53 2.51
C PHE A 506 6.89 0.36 3.34
N PHE A 507 6.78 0.86 4.58
CA PHE A 507 7.78 0.77 5.64
C PHE A 507 9.08 1.49 5.31
N ARG A 508 8.98 2.49 4.41
CA ARG A 508 10.07 3.32 3.93
C ARG A 508 9.56 4.69 3.48
N PRO A 509 10.44 5.68 3.32
CA PRO A 509 10.13 6.91 2.58
C PRO A 509 9.92 6.61 1.08
N ASN A 510 8.69 6.69 0.58
CA ASN A 510 8.42 6.35 -0.83
C ASN A 510 8.75 7.53 -1.79
N PRO A 511 9.34 7.29 -2.98
CA PRO A 511 9.79 8.33 -3.93
C PRO A 511 8.73 9.31 -4.47
N ASP A 512 7.47 8.96 -4.31
CA ASP A 512 6.26 9.65 -4.76
C ASP A 512 5.44 10.26 -3.61
N ALA A 513 5.71 9.85 -2.36
CA ALA A 513 5.15 10.43 -1.14
C ALA A 513 5.23 11.96 -1.13
N GLY A 514 4.23 12.61 -0.53
CA GLY A 514 4.21 14.06 -0.48
C GLY A 514 3.13 14.65 0.42
N LEU A 515 3.32 15.92 0.75
CA LEU A 515 2.33 16.74 1.43
C LEU A 515 1.77 17.74 0.41
N TYR A 516 0.45 17.81 0.31
CA TYR A 516 -0.26 18.62 -0.66
C TYR A 516 -1.32 19.49 0.01
N ARG A 517 -1.71 20.56 -0.69
CA ARG A 517 -2.91 21.34 -0.40
C ARG A 517 -3.80 21.36 -1.63
N VAL A 518 -5.09 21.12 -1.44
CA VAL A 518 -6.13 21.22 -2.46
C VAL A 518 -6.92 22.50 -2.23
N ASP A 519 -6.83 23.40 -3.19
CA ASP A 519 -7.49 24.70 -3.21
C ASP A 519 -8.65 24.70 -4.22
N TYR A 520 -9.74 25.40 -3.90
CA TYR A 520 -10.81 25.71 -4.85
C TYR A 520 -10.62 27.12 -5.41
N VAL A 521 -10.30 27.23 -6.69
CA VAL A 521 -9.97 28.47 -7.40
C VAL A 521 -10.82 28.60 -8.67
N GLU A 522 -11.89 29.39 -8.61
CA GLU A 522 -12.66 29.78 -9.79
C GLU A 522 -11.89 30.84 -10.60
N GLY A 523 -11.23 30.41 -11.68
CA GLY A 523 -10.60 31.33 -12.62
C GLY A 523 -9.23 30.88 -13.09
N THR A 524 -8.32 31.84 -13.25
CA THR A 524 -6.95 31.55 -13.66
C THR A 524 -6.27 30.80 -12.51
N LYS A 525 -5.43 29.81 -12.84
CA LYS A 525 -4.68 28.92 -11.92
C LYS A 525 -3.22 29.32 -11.70
N GLY A 526 -2.60 29.00 -10.57
CA GLY A 526 -1.20 29.36 -10.30
C GLY A 526 -0.18 28.59 -11.18
N PRO A 527 1.09 29.01 -11.21
CA PRO A 527 2.17 28.19 -11.77
C PRO A 527 2.29 26.85 -11.04
N ARG A 528 2.69 25.81 -11.77
CA ARG A 528 3.09 24.52 -11.22
C ARG A 528 4.59 24.38 -11.29
N VAL A 529 5.21 24.25 -10.13
CA VAL A 529 6.65 24.29 -9.99
C VAL A 529 7.16 22.87 -9.81
N ILE A 530 8.07 22.49 -10.70
CA ILE A 530 8.88 21.27 -10.59
C ILE A 530 10.30 21.76 -10.36
N LEU A 531 11.00 21.19 -9.38
CA LEU A 531 12.36 21.55 -9.02
C LEU A 531 13.17 20.29 -8.74
N ASP A 532 14.24 20.12 -9.50
CA ASP A 532 15.28 19.11 -9.28
C ASP A 532 16.59 19.75 -8.85
N ALA A 533 17.38 19.00 -8.08
CA ALA A 533 18.76 19.37 -7.72
C ALA A 533 19.69 18.16 -7.72
N SER A 534 20.94 18.37 -8.13
CA SER A 534 21.96 17.32 -8.14
C SER A 534 23.37 17.87 -7.93
N PRO A 535 24.17 17.31 -7.00
CA PRO A 535 23.78 16.38 -5.93
C PRO A 535 22.98 17.10 -4.82
N THR A 536 22.26 16.34 -3.98
CA THR A 536 21.53 16.87 -2.81
C THR A 536 22.27 16.68 -1.48
N SER A 537 23.37 15.92 -1.47
CA SER A 537 24.26 15.80 -0.32
C SER A 537 25.73 15.60 -0.72
N GLY A 538 26.66 15.86 0.20
CA GLY A 538 28.09 15.60 0.03
C GLY A 538 28.99 16.51 0.86
N GLU A 539 30.30 16.25 0.80
CA GLU A 539 31.32 17.05 1.48
C GLU A 539 31.47 18.47 0.90
N GLY A 540 31.66 19.46 1.77
CA GLY A 540 31.86 20.86 1.38
C GLY A 540 33.27 21.17 0.84
N PRO A 541 33.42 22.16 -0.07
CA PRO A 541 32.37 22.90 -0.77
C PRO A 541 31.62 22.04 -1.79
N LEU A 542 30.29 22.12 -1.80
CA LEU A 542 29.40 21.34 -2.66
C LEU A 542 28.79 22.24 -3.75
N GLU A 543 29.12 21.98 -5.02
CA GLU A 543 28.47 22.62 -6.18
C GLU A 543 27.24 21.80 -6.57
N VAL A 544 26.08 22.47 -6.64
CA VAL A 544 24.78 21.85 -6.94
C VAL A 544 24.19 22.53 -8.16
N ASP A 545 23.74 21.71 -9.11
CA ASP A 545 22.96 22.15 -10.26
C ASP A 545 21.47 22.02 -9.95
N PHE A 546 20.70 23.07 -10.28
CA PHE A 546 19.26 23.16 -10.07
C PHE A 546 18.52 23.31 -11.40
N ASP A 547 17.41 22.58 -11.56
CA ASP A 547 16.57 22.62 -12.75
C ASP A 547 15.09 22.77 -12.37
N ALA A 548 14.48 23.88 -12.77
CA ALA A 548 13.04 24.13 -12.65
C ALA A 548 12.35 24.26 -14.01
N SER A 549 13.01 23.83 -15.10
CA SER A 549 12.54 24.03 -16.48
C SER A 549 11.32 23.20 -16.86
N GLU A 550 11.00 22.16 -16.09
CA GLU A 550 9.76 21.38 -16.22
C GLU A 550 8.54 22.08 -15.58
N SER A 551 8.73 23.23 -14.94
CA SER A 551 7.63 24.04 -14.42
C SER A 551 6.70 24.53 -15.53
N THR A 552 5.39 24.47 -15.29
CA THR A 552 4.35 24.81 -16.28
C THR A 552 3.28 25.73 -15.71
N HIS A 553 2.46 26.30 -16.59
CA HIS A 553 1.25 27.02 -16.20
C HIS A 553 0.04 26.36 -16.87
N PRO A 554 -1.06 26.05 -16.16
CA PRO A 554 -2.22 25.38 -16.75
C PRO A 554 -2.83 26.12 -17.95
N ASP A 555 -2.89 27.46 -17.88
CA ASP A 555 -3.34 28.31 -18.98
C ASP A 555 -2.25 28.68 -20.00
N GLY A 556 -1.06 28.06 -19.92
CA GLY A 556 0.06 28.31 -20.84
C GLY A 556 0.69 29.70 -20.74
N LEU A 557 0.55 30.38 -19.59
CA LEU A 557 1.17 31.68 -19.34
C LEU A 557 2.69 31.55 -19.21
N ALA A 558 3.39 32.62 -19.59
CA ALA A 558 4.85 32.69 -19.44
C ALA A 558 5.24 32.76 -17.96
N LEU A 559 6.37 32.11 -17.63
CA LEU A 559 6.91 32.00 -16.28
C LEU A 559 8.23 32.77 -16.14
N SER A 560 8.47 33.30 -14.94
CA SER A 560 9.73 33.93 -14.51
C SER A 560 10.20 33.29 -13.22
N TYR A 561 11.52 33.21 -13.04
CA TYR A 561 12.17 32.42 -12.00
C TYR A 561 13.05 33.31 -11.12
N ALA A 562 12.97 33.11 -9.81
CA ALA A 562 13.92 33.68 -8.86
C ALA A 562 14.35 32.61 -7.86
N TRP A 563 15.59 32.69 -7.40
CA TRP A 563 16.24 31.65 -6.60
C TRP A 563 16.67 32.18 -5.23
N ASP A 564 16.56 31.33 -4.21
CA ASP A 564 17.14 31.52 -2.87
C ASP A 564 17.82 30.23 -2.45
N PHE A 565 19.11 30.10 -2.78
CA PHE A 565 19.86 28.87 -2.53
C PHE A 565 20.14 28.66 -1.04
N GLU A 566 20.34 29.74 -0.29
CA GLU A 566 20.73 29.72 1.12
C GLU A 566 19.54 29.64 2.09
N GLY A 567 18.30 29.64 1.58
CA GLY A 567 17.08 29.60 2.40
C GLY A 567 16.85 30.87 3.23
N THR A 568 17.41 32.02 2.81
CA THR A 568 17.41 33.27 3.60
C THR A 568 16.10 34.08 3.57
N GLY A 569 15.22 33.75 2.63
CA GLY A 569 13.98 34.47 2.31
C GLY A 569 14.18 35.53 1.22
N THR A 570 15.40 35.72 0.75
CA THR A 570 15.74 36.69 -0.30
C THR A 570 15.93 35.98 -1.63
N PHE A 571 15.13 36.35 -2.62
CA PHE A 571 15.16 35.73 -3.94
C PHE A 571 15.84 36.63 -4.96
N GLU A 572 16.70 36.05 -5.77
CA GLU A 572 17.41 36.70 -6.87
C GLU A 572 16.88 36.19 -8.21
N GLU A 573 16.49 37.10 -9.11
CA GLU A 573 16.00 36.74 -10.45
C GLU A 573 17.04 35.93 -11.24
N GLY A 574 16.61 34.88 -11.93
CA GLY A 574 17.47 33.98 -12.69
C GLY A 574 16.75 33.27 -13.84
N ASP A 575 17.47 32.35 -14.49
CA ASP A 575 16.91 31.45 -15.50
C ASP A 575 16.25 30.24 -14.81
N ALA A 576 15.53 29.41 -15.59
CA ALA A 576 14.91 28.19 -15.09
C ALA A 576 15.93 27.14 -14.62
N THR A 577 17.20 27.26 -15.01
CA THR A 577 18.31 26.45 -14.50
C THR A 577 19.34 27.36 -13.84
N ALA A 578 19.97 26.86 -12.78
CA ALA A 578 21.00 27.58 -12.03
C ALA A 578 22.04 26.62 -11.43
N SER A 579 23.17 27.16 -11.00
CA SER A 579 24.20 26.42 -10.28
C SER A 579 24.68 27.26 -9.10
N HIS A 580 24.85 26.64 -7.94
CA HIS A 580 25.27 27.31 -6.71
C HIS A 580 26.25 26.45 -5.92
N THR A 581 27.26 27.07 -5.31
CA THR A 581 28.25 26.36 -4.49
C THR A 581 28.06 26.72 -3.02
N PHE A 582 27.67 25.72 -2.22
CA PHE A 582 27.60 25.83 -0.78
C PHE A 582 28.98 25.60 -0.17
N THR A 583 29.49 26.57 0.58
CA THR A 583 30.88 26.53 1.07
C THR A 583 31.04 26.10 2.51
N GLU A 584 30.00 26.23 3.32
CA GLU A 584 30.01 25.87 4.74
C GLU A 584 29.19 24.59 4.94
N ASP A 585 29.62 23.72 5.85
CA ASP A 585 28.85 22.53 6.22
C ASP A 585 27.57 22.94 6.94
N GLY A 586 26.49 22.22 6.66
CA GLY A 586 25.15 22.57 7.12
C GLY A 586 24.05 22.00 6.23
N GLN A 587 22.81 22.12 6.69
CA GLN A 587 21.64 21.86 5.87
C GLN A 587 21.08 23.18 5.33
N TYR A 588 20.86 23.24 4.03
CA TYR A 588 20.30 24.38 3.31
C TYR A 588 18.96 23.98 2.69
N GLN A 589 18.04 24.93 2.58
CA GLN A 589 16.79 24.77 1.84
C GLN A 589 16.83 25.68 0.61
N ALA A 590 17.27 25.11 -0.51
CA ALA A 590 17.34 25.83 -1.77
C ALA A 590 15.93 25.94 -2.37
N ARG A 591 15.56 27.13 -2.82
CA ARG A 591 14.19 27.44 -3.27
C ARG A 591 14.16 28.11 -4.62
N VAL A 592 13.11 27.79 -5.39
CA VAL A 592 12.73 28.51 -6.60
C VAL A 592 11.35 29.11 -6.43
N ARG A 593 11.22 30.37 -6.83
CA ARG A 593 9.97 31.10 -6.94
C ARG A 593 9.63 31.27 -8.41
N VAL A 594 8.47 30.77 -8.79
CA VAL A 594 7.97 30.87 -10.15
C VAL A 594 6.79 31.83 -10.16
N THR A 595 6.87 32.87 -10.98
CA THR A 595 5.82 33.89 -11.13
C THR A 595 5.28 33.90 -12.56
N ASP A 596 3.96 33.84 -12.71
CA ASP A 596 3.31 33.99 -14.01
C ASP A 596 3.11 35.45 -14.44
N GLU A 597 2.71 35.67 -15.70
CA GLU A 597 2.41 36.99 -16.25
C GLU A 597 1.24 37.72 -15.53
N GLY A 598 0.37 36.98 -14.85
CA GLY A 598 -0.69 37.52 -13.98
C GLY A 598 -0.23 37.96 -12.60
N GLY A 599 1.03 37.65 -12.24
CA GLY A 599 1.65 37.99 -10.96
C GLY A 599 1.40 36.99 -9.83
N ARG A 600 0.86 35.79 -10.11
CA ARG A 600 0.73 34.74 -9.09
C ARG A 600 2.02 33.95 -8.98
N VAL A 601 2.25 33.47 -7.76
CA VAL A 601 3.53 32.94 -7.32
C VAL A 601 3.31 31.55 -6.76
N SER A 602 4.19 30.63 -7.14
CA SER A 602 4.32 29.31 -6.54
C SER A 602 5.78 29.08 -6.15
N LEU A 603 6.01 28.29 -5.11
CA LEU A 603 7.33 27.95 -4.58
C LEU A 603 7.57 26.45 -4.69
N ALA A 604 8.82 26.06 -4.90
CA ALA A 604 9.30 24.70 -4.63
C ALA A 604 10.67 24.79 -3.94
N SER A 605 11.01 23.74 -3.20
CA SER A 605 12.24 23.66 -2.41
C SER A 605 12.84 22.27 -2.43
N VAL A 606 14.14 22.22 -2.21
CA VAL A 606 14.90 20.98 -2.04
C VAL A 606 15.94 21.16 -0.95
N ALA A 607 16.06 20.16 -0.08
CA ALA A 607 17.05 20.16 0.99
C ALA A 607 18.43 19.78 0.43
N ILE A 608 19.45 20.57 0.75
CA ILE A 608 20.84 20.30 0.40
C ILE A 608 21.63 20.12 1.69
N THR A 609 22.29 18.97 1.84
CA THR A 609 23.12 18.69 3.03
C THR A 609 24.60 18.73 2.68
N VAL A 610 25.36 19.60 3.35
CA VAL A 610 26.78 19.81 3.10
C VAL A 610 27.58 19.37 4.32
N GLY A 611 28.64 18.59 4.11
CA GLY A 611 29.44 18.00 5.20
C GLY A 611 28.87 16.67 5.72
N ASN A 612 27.99 16.03 4.95
CA ASN A 612 27.60 14.63 5.08
C ASN A 612 27.09 14.14 3.71
N THR A 613 27.43 12.92 3.33
CA THR A 613 27.04 12.27 2.07
C THR A 613 26.07 11.14 2.38
N ALA A 614 24.89 11.14 1.76
CA ALA A 614 23.93 10.06 1.98
C ALA A 614 24.55 8.69 1.65
N PRO A 615 24.34 7.67 2.50
CA PRO A 615 24.84 6.32 2.23
C PRO A 615 24.15 5.77 0.98
N VAL A 616 24.90 5.00 0.18
CA VAL A 616 24.34 4.23 -0.94
C VAL A 616 24.09 2.82 -0.45
N VAL A 617 22.82 2.41 -0.45
CA VAL A 617 22.38 1.05 -0.15
C VAL A 617 22.11 0.32 -1.46
N GLU A 618 22.55 -0.92 -1.56
CA GLU A 618 22.36 -1.80 -2.72
C GLU A 618 21.99 -3.20 -2.21
N ILE A 619 20.83 -3.72 -2.59
CA ILE A 619 20.52 -5.15 -2.48
C ILE A 619 21.23 -5.84 -3.66
N VAL A 620 22.33 -6.50 -3.34
CA VAL A 620 23.25 -7.11 -4.33
C VAL A 620 22.68 -8.40 -4.89
N THR A 621 22.05 -9.18 -4.04
CA THR A 621 21.37 -10.42 -4.39
C THR A 621 20.19 -10.60 -3.44
N PRO A 622 19.05 -11.14 -3.91
CA PRO A 622 18.71 -11.37 -5.32
C PRO A 622 18.68 -10.05 -6.12
N ALA A 623 18.73 -10.15 -7.45
CA ALA A 623 18.59 -8.96 -8.30
C ALA A 623 17.12 -8.53 -8.39
N ASN A 624 16.86 -7.25 -8.59
CA ASN A 624 15.49 -6.76 -8.73
C ASN A 624 14.79 -7.42 -9.95
N GLY A 625 13.64 -8.04 -9.73
CA GLY A 625 12.88 -8.79 -10.73
C GLY A 625 13.29 -10.26 -10.88
N SER A 626 14.20 -10.79 -10.04
CA SER A 626 14.54 -12.21 -10.03
C SER A 626 13.31 -13.08 -9.71
N PHE A 627 13.37 -14.35 -10.10
CA PHE A 627 12.30 -15.31 -9.86
C PHE A 627 12.62 -16.24 -8.70
N ALA A 628 11.58 -16.59 -7.92
CA ALA A 628 11.62 -17.61 -6.88
C ALA A 628 10.23 -18.27 -6.72
N ASP A 629 10.16 -19.42 -6.07
CA ASP A 629 8.92 -20.10 -5.73
C ASP A 629 8.56 -19.90 -4.26
N TRP A 630 7.26 -19.98 -3.98
CA TRP A 630 6.75 -19.92 -2.62
C TRP A 630 7.27 -21.09 -1.77
N GLY A 631 7.89 -20.77 -0.63
CA GLY A 631 8.54 -21.71 0.27
C GLY A 631 10.06 -21.86 0.05
N ASP A 632 10.63 -21.21 -0.97
CA ASP A 632 12.08 -21.20 -1.18
C ASP A 632 12.80 -20.41 -0.08
N GLU A 633 14.00 -20.84 0.32
CA GLU A 633 14.89 -20.03 1.15
C GLU A 633 15.69 -19.06 0.27
N ILE A 634 15.41 -17.78 0.41
CA ILE A 634 16.07 -16.69 -0.31
C ILE A 634 17.18 -16.11 0.56
N GLU A 635 18.43 -16.33 0.14
CA GLU A 635 19.57 -15.60 0.68
C GLU A 635 19.66 -14.22 0.02
N PHE A 636 19.86 -13.17 0.82
CA PHE A 636 20.11 -11.84 0.30
C PHE A 636 21.33 -11.17 0.95
N GLU A 637 22.01 -10.33 0.17
CA GLU A 637 23.16 -9.50 0.57
C GLU A 637 22.83 -8.03 0.34
N VAL A 638 22.99 -7.23 1.38
CA VAL A 638 22.93 -5.77 1.32
C VAL A 638 24.35 -5.23 1.41
N ARG A 639 24.72 -4.41 0.43
CA ARG A 639 25.94 -3.61 0.45
C ARG A 639 25.58 -2.17 0.75
N VAL A 640 26.26 -1.62 1.74
CA VAL A 640 26.20 -0.18 2.02
C VAL A 640 27.57 0.41 1.75
N THR A 641 27.61 1.56 1.09
CA THR A 641 28.81 2.38 0.97
C THR A 641 28.51 3.79 1.42
N ASP A 642 29.33 4.27 2.34
CA ASP A 642 29.28 5.62 2.88
C ASP A 642 30.73 6.15 2.91
N PRO A 643 31.05 7.30 2.29
CA PRO A 643 32.39 7.86 2.32
C PRO A 643 32.77 8.47 3.68
N ASP A 644 31.79 8.77 4.53
CA ASP A 644 31.93 9.54 5.76
C ASP A 644 31.99 8.66 7.02
N GLU A 645 31.51 7.40 6.94
CA GLU A 645 31.68 6.42 8.03
C GLU A 645 32.06 4.98 7.61
N GLU A 646 32.54 4.20 8.60
CA GLU A 646 32.71 2.76 8.45
C GLU A 646 31.37 2.07 8.74
N ILE A 647 30.91 1.23 7.81
CA ILE A 647 29.59 0.60 7.90
C ILE A 647 29.51 -0.41 9.05
N ASP A 648 28.54 -0.19 9.92
CA ASP A 648 28.08 -1.17 10.91
C ASP A 648 26.88 -1.95 10.37
N CYS A 649 27.10 -3.21 9.98
CA CYS A 649 26.03 -4.08 9.49
C CYS A 649 24.88 -4.28 10.49
N GLU A 650 25.09 -4.10 11.80
CA GLU A 650 24.00 -4.23 12.78
C GLU A 650 22.95 -3.10 12.64
N ARG A 651 23.29 -1.98 11.97
CA ARG A 651 22.40 -0.84 11.69
C ARG A 651 21.71 -0.93 10.33
N VAL A 652 22.07 -1.88 9.47
CA VAL A 652 21.32 -2.14 8.23
C VAL A 652 19.99 -2.75 8.63
N LEU A 653 18.89 -2.06 8.33
CA LEU A 653 17.54 -2.57 8.56
C LEU A 653 17.02 -3.17 7.27
N TRP A 654 16.36 -4.32 7.35
CA TRP A 654 15.73 -4.95 6.20
C TRP A 654 14.33 -5.45 6.53
N SER A 655 13.50 -5.55 5.49
CA SER A 655 12.16 -6.11 5.54
C SER A 655 11.93 -7.04 4.36
N TYR A 656 11.32 -8.18 4.61
CA TYR A 656 10.67 -9.00 3.60
C TYR A 656 9.16 -8.77 3.71
N GLY A 657 8.52 -8.48 2.58
CA GLY A 657 7.09 -8.28 2.50
C GLY A 657 6.45 -9.04 1.35
N LEU A 658 5.14 -9.26 1.49
CA LEU A 658 4.28 -9.80 0.45
C LEU A 658 3.52 -8.65 -0.20
N GLY A 659 3.84 -8.41 -1.46
CA GLY A 659 3.20 -7.45 -2.33
C GLY A 659 1.96 -8.01 -2.99
N HIS A 660 0.96 -7.16 -3.20
CA HIS A 660 -0.15 -7.50 -4.09
C HIS A 660 -0.68 -6.33 -4.92
N ASP A 661 -1.28 -6.68 -6.06
CA ASP A 661 -1.82 -5.77 -7.09
C ASP A 661 -0.84 -4.71 -7.63
N ASN A 662 0.47 -4.90 -7.41
CA ASN A 662 1.55 -3.97 -7.76
C ASN A 662 1.39 -2.55 -7.19
N THR A 663 0.53 -2.39 -6.20
CA THR A 663 0.28 -1.10 -5.54
C THR A 663 0.98 -1.04 -4.19
N HIS A 664 1.06 -2.18 -3.48
CA HIS A 664 1.37 -2.13 -2.06
C HIS A 664 1.89 -3.50 -1.53
N THR A 665 2.65 -3.50 -0.42
CA THR A 665 3.31 -4.67 0.20
C THR A 665 3.23 -4.68 1.73
N HIS A 666 2.78 -5.79 2.35
CA HIS A 666 2.78 -5.97 3.81
C HIS A 666 4.05 -6.67 4.31
N PRO A 667 4.68 -6.23 5.43
CA PRO A 667 5.94 -6.79 5.89
C PRO A 667 5.67 -8.05 6.72
N LEU A 668 6.23 -9.18 6.29
CA LEU A 668 6.08 -10.44 7.00
C LEU A 668 7.22 -10.66 7.99
N PHE A 669 8.43 -10.29 7.57
CA PHE A 669 9.64 -10.39 8.38
C PHE A 669 10.40 -9.08 8.32
N THR A 670 10.99 -8.71 9.45
CA THR A 670 11.96 -7.63 9.53
C THR A 670 13.18 -8.13 10.28
N GLY A 671 14.31 -7.48 10.04
CA GLY A 671 15.51 -7.75 10.78
C GLY A 671 16.59 -6.73 10.49
N ASN A 672 17.81 -7.08 10.89
CA ASN A 672 18.97 -6.26 10.67
C ASN A 672 20.17 -7.11 10.24
N GLY A 673 21.19 -6.49 9.65
CA GLY A 673 22.35 -7.18 9.11
C GLY A 673 22.53 -6.96 7.60
N CYS A 674 23.77 -7.08 7.12
CA CYS A 674 24.09 -7.02 5.69
C CYS A 674 23.76 -8.33 4.94
N THR A 675 23.37 -9.39 5.63
CA THR A 675 23.01 -10.67 5.03
C THR A 675 21.91 -11.33 5.84
N ALA A 676 20.93 -11.94 5.18
CA ALA A 676 19.98 -12.85 5.83
C ALA A 676 19.44 -13.89 4.85
N THR A 677 18.80 -14.92 5.41
CA THR A 677 18.05 -15.93 4.67
C THR A 677 16.60 -15.82 5.12
N VAL A 678 15.69 -15.62 4.17
CA VAL A 678 14.25 -15.52 4.43
C VAL A 678 13.54 -16.54 3.56
N GLU A 679 12.56 -17.25 4.13
CA GLU A 679 11.66 -18.06 3.32
C GLU A 679 10.76 -17.11 2.50
N MET A 680 10.62 -17.36 1.20
CA MET A 680 9.62 -16.70 0.34
C MET A 680 8.24 -17.20 0.76
N ALA A 681 7.76 -16.69 1.89
CA ALA A 681 6.54 -17.12 2.52
C ALA A 681 5.33 -16.53 1.81
N LEU A 682 4.37 -17.40 1.51
CA LEU A 682 2.98 -17.00 1.30
C LEU A 682 2.32 -16.74 2.65
N GLU A 683 1.55 -15.67 2.73
CA GLU A 683 0.65 -15.45 3.85
C GLU A 683 -0.68 -16.18 3.63
N ALA A 684 -1.21 -16.77 4.70
CA ALA A 684 -2.51 -17.43 4.66
C ALA A 684 -3.65 -16.39 4.65
N GLY A 685 -4.00 -15.86 3.49
CA GLY A 685 -5.02 -14.81 3.36
C GLY A 685 -5.38 -14.45 1.93
N HIS A 686 -4.41 -14.54 1.02
CA HIS A 686 -4.59 -14.21 -0.39
C HIS A 686 -5.21 -15.38 -1.16
N GLY A 687 -6.23 -15.09 -1.96
CA GLY A 687 -6.88 -16.07 -2.84
C GLY A 687 -6.05 -16.38 -4.08
N GLU A 688 -6.43 -17.43 -4.81
CA GLU A 688 -5.79 -17.82 -6.08
C GLU A 688 -5.86 -16.71 -7.15
N THR A 689 -6.75 -15.73 -6.98
CA THR A 689 -7.01 -14.64 -7.89
C THR A 689 -6.10 -13.43 -7.72
N GLU A 690 -5.35 -13.33 -6.62
CA GLU A 690 -4.61 -12.12 -6.27
C GLU A 690 -3.26 -12.06 -6.99
N ASN A 691 -2.90 -10.89 -7.51
CA ASN A 691 -1.55 -10.67 -8.02
C ASN A 691 -0.60 -10.59 -6.84
N ILE A 692 0.31 -11.54 -6.66
CA ILE A 692 1.19 -11.58 -5.49
C ILE A 692 2.67 -11.67 -5.90
N TYR A 693 3.51 -10.92 -5.19
CA TYR A 693 4.96 -10.92 -5.38
C TYR A 693 5.68 -10.74 -4.04
N ALA A 694 6.96 -11.05 -3.98
CA ALA A 694 7.76 -10.81 -2.78
C ALA A 694 8.56 -9.51 -2.94
N GLN A 695 8.77 -8.80 -1.83
CA GLN A 695 9.60 -7.60 -1.77
C GLN A 695 10.66 -7.77 -0.69
N ILE A 696 11.90 -7.40 -0.99
CA ILE A 696 12.96 -7.18 -0.01
C ILE A 696 13.30 -5.68 -0.03
N GLY A 697 13.18 -5.02 1.10
CA GLY A 697 13.64 -3.65 1.31
C GLY A 697 14.81 -3.61 2.28
N ALA A 698 15.75 -2.72 2.04
CA ALA A 698 16.88 -2.47 2.94
C ALA A 698 17.12 -0.97 3.08
N SER A 699 17.51 -0.53 4.27
CA SER A 699 17.88 0.85 4.53
C SER A 699 19.05 0.96 5.51
N TYR A 700 19.77 2.07 5.40
CA TYR A 700 20.85 2.44 6.31
C TYR A 700 20.80 3.94 6.55
N THR A 701 20.74 4.33 7.82
CA THR A 701 20.85 5.75 8.22
C THR A 701 22.20 5.95 8.85
N ASP A 702 22.97 6.90 8.33
CA ASP A 702 24.29 7.25 8.85
C ASP A 702 24.21 7.96 10.23
N LEU A 703 25.34 8.38 10.80
CA LEU A 703 25.34 9.12 12.09
C LEU A 703 25.25 10.64 11.94
N GLY A 704 25.37 11.16 10.71
CA GLY A 704 25.59 12.56 10.43
C GLY A 704 26.90 13.10 11.04
N THR A 705 26.97 14.42 11.17
CA THR A 705 28.09 15.14 11.79
C THR A 705 27.61 16.17 12.81
N ASP A 706 28.54 16.89 13.44
CA ASP A 706 28.20 18.00 14.35
C ASP A 706 27.44 19.14 13.62
N THR A 707 27.54 19.21 12.30
CA THR A 707 27.02 20.30 11.46
C THR A 707 26.00 19.87 10.41
N ALA A 708 25.98 18.59 10.03
CA ALA A 708 25.06 18.02 9.05
C ALA A 708 24.24 16.89 9.67
N PRO A 709 22.92 16.82 9.43
CA PRO A 709 22.07 15.76 9.97
C PRO A 709 22.43 14.39 9.39
N ALA A 710 21.97 13.35 10.07
CA ALA A 710 22.05 12.00 9.54
C ALA A 710 21.21 11.86 8.26
N LEU A 711 21.70 11.08 7.30
CA LEU A 711 21.04 10.80 6.04
C LEU A 711 20.77 9.31 5.88
N THR A 712 19.69 8.99 5.17
CA THR A 712 19.27 7.61 4.91
C THR A 712 19.41 7.29 3.44
N GLY A 713 19.95 6.11 3.16
CA GLY A 713 19.86 5.45 1.87
C GLY A 713 19.02 4.20 2.01
N ASP A 714 18.36 3.81 0.93
CA ASP A 714 17.54 2.61 0.86
C ASP A 714 17.60 1.99 -0.53
N ASP A 715 17.23 0.71 -0.62
CA ASP A 715 17.05 -0.01 -1.87
C ASP A 715 15.93 -1.05 -1.71
N VAL A 716 15.28 -1.38 -2.83
CA VAL A 716 14.21 -2.37 -2.87
C VAL A 716 14.38 -3.30 -4.08
N THR A 717 14.23 -4.59 -3.81
CA THR A 717 14.20 -5.66 -4.79
C THR A 717 12.86 -6.37 -4.74
N LEU A 718 12.20 -6.46 -5.89
CA LEU A 718 11.01 -7.27 -6.09
C LEU A 718 11.41 -8.66 -6.60
N LEU A 719 10.71 -9.68 -6.12
CA LEU A 719 10.85 -11.07 -6.55
C LEU A 719 9.55 -11.55 -7.14
N ASN A 720 9.64 -12.05 -8.36
CA ASN A 720 8.52 -12.55 -9.11
C ASN A 720 8.29 -14.03 -8.75
N PRO A 721 7.03 -14.45 -8.52
CA PRO A 721 6.72 -15.87 -8.62
C PRO A 721 7.06 -16.35 -10.04
N ARG A 722 7.49 -17.60 -10.17
CA ARG A 722 7.78 -18.18 -11.50
C ARG A 722 6.57 -18.19 -12.44
N ALA A 723 5.37 -18.29 -11.88
CA ALA A 723 4.11 -18.18 -12.59
C ALA A 723 3.62 -16.73 -12.60
N LEU A 724 3.55 -16.12 -13.78
CA LEU A 724 2.96 -14.79 -14.02
C LEU A 724 1.65 -14.95 -14.79
N GLN A 725 0.54 -14.55 -14.17
CA GLN A 725 -0.79 -14.55 -14.81
C GLN A 725 -0.90 -13.40 -15.82
N ALA A 726 -1.52 -13.65 -16.97
CA ALA A 726 -1.64 -12.68 -18.06
C ALA A 726 -2.44 -11.43 -17.66
N GLU A 727 -3.45 -11.59 -16.81
CA GLU A 727 -4.28 -10.51 -16.30
C GLU A 727 -3.55 -9.60 -15.31
N HIS A 728 -2.45 -10.05 -14.70
CA HIS A 728 -1.65 -9.32 -13.72
C HIS A 728 -0.47 -8.57 -14.36
N ASN A 729 -0.62 -8.13 -15.61
CA ASN A 729 0.39 -7.33 -16.31
C ASN A 729 0.54 -5.93 -15.69
N ASP A 730 1.77 -5.44 -15.64
CA ASP A 730 2.13 -4.11 -15.12
C ASP A 730 1.79 -2.99 -16.11
N ALA A 731 1.75 -3.31 -17.39
CA ALA A 731 1.37 -2.38 -18.44
C ALA A 731 0.78 -3.12 -19.65
N ARG A 732 -0.10 -2.42 -20.39
CA ARG A 732 -0.72 -2.93 -21.62
C ARG A 732 -1.02 -1.82 -22.61
N SER A 733 -1.15 -2.18 -23.88
CA SER A 733 -1.72 -1.30 -24.89
C SER A 733 -3.24 -1.48 -24.97
N GLY A 734 -3.97 -0.36 -24.97
CA GLY A 734 -5.42 -0.38 -25.15
C GLY A 734 -6.20 -1.01 -24.00
N ASP A 735 -7.48 -1.25 -24.23
CA ASP A 735 -8.41 -1.78 -23.24
C ASP A 735 -8.55 -3.31 -23.43
N LEU A 736 -7.61 -4.07 -22.85
CA LEU A 736 -7.67 -5.54 -22.88
C LEU A 736 -8.72 -6.07 -21.91
N THR A 737 -9.45 -7.10 -22.32
CA THR A 737 -10.51 -7.70 -21.51
C THR A 737 -9.99 -8.90 -20.72
N VAL A 738 -10.11 -8.81 -19.38
CA VAL A 738 -9.93 -9.94 -18.46
C VAL A 738 -11.26 -10.68 -18.32
N VAL A 739 -11.24 -12.01 -18.32
CA VAL A 739 -12.42 -12.88 -18.25
C VAL A 739 -12.25 -13.88 -17.12
N ASP A 740 -13.28 -14.01 -16.27
CA ASP A 740 -13.34 -15.08 -15.27
C ASP A 740 -13.56 -16.45 -15.97
N ASP A 741 -12.72 -17.43 -15.62
CA ASP A 741 -12.77 -18.80 -16.12
C ASP A 741 -12.18 -19.76 -15.08
N GLU A 742 -13.04 -20.56 -14.44
CA GLU A 742 -12.63 -21.55 -13.43
C GLU A 742 -11.64 -22.62 -13.96
N SER A 743 -11.43 -22.70 -15.28
CA SER A 743 -10.47 -23.61 -15.90
C SER A 743 -9.10 -22.97 -16.22
N ALA A 744 -9.01 -21.65 -16.12
CA ALA A 744 -7.75 -20.91 -16.18
C ALA A 744 -7.03 -20.97 -14.83
N GLU A 745 -5.72 -20.79 -14.85
CA GLU A 745 -4.97 -20.56 -13.61
C GLU A 745 -5.36 -19.17 -13.07
N GLY A 746 -5.32 -18.97 -11.75
CA GLY A 746 -5.82 -17.73 -11.15
C GLY A 746 -7.32 -17.43 -11.35
N LEU A 747 -8.07 -18.40 -11.92
CA LEU A 747 -9.50 -18.32 -12.26
C LEU A 747 -9.84 -17.20 -13.26
N ARG A 748 -8.84 -16.62 -13.93
CA ARG A 748 -8.99 -15.50 -14.88
C ARG A 748 -7.99 -15.65 -16.03
N HIS A 749 -8.27 -14.99 -17.15
CA HIS A 749 -7.37 -14.95 -18.30
C HIS A 749 -7.61 -13.70 -19.16
N LEU A 750 -6.70 -13.38 -20.08
CA LEU A 750 -6.93 -12.37 -21.12
C LEU A 750 -7.69 -12.98 -22.30
N ALA A 751 -8.87 -12.41 -22.61
CA ALA A 751 -9.78 -12.88 -23.66
C ALA A 751 -9.12 -13.00 -25.05
N GLY A 752 -8.03 -12.25 -25.24
CA GLY A 752 -7.09 -12.40 -26.32
C GLY A 752 -6.16 -11.21 -26.42
N LEU A 753 -5.13 -11.36 -27.26
CA LEU A 753 -4.20 -10.30 -27.61
C LEU A 753 -4.18 -10.15 -29.14
N ASP A 754 -4.67 -9.03 -29.66
CA ASP A 754 -4.63 -8.75 -31.10
C ASP A 754 -3.20 -8.39 -31.55
N ALA A 755 -2.97 -8.35 -32.87
CA ALA A 755 -1.63 -8.27 -33.44
C ALA A 755 -0.86 -6.97 -33.16
N ASP A 756 -1.57 -5.90 -32.82
CA ASP A 756 -1.03 -4.59 -32.43
C ASP A 756 -1.13 -4.35 -30.92
N GLU A 757 -1.61 -5.34 -30.16
CA GLU A 757 -1.72 -5.27 -28.72
C GLU A 757 -0.56 -5.96 -28.00
N TRP A 758 -0.21 -5.47 -26.82
CA TRP A 758 0.82 -6.04 -25.96
C TRP A 758 0.47 -5.90 -24.49
N ILE A 759 1.02 -6.81 -23.69
CA ILE A 759 1.13 -6.69 -22.23
C ILE A 759 2.60 -6.70 -21.82
N ALA A 760 2.92 -6.24 -20.61
CA ALA A 760 4.29 -6.23 -20.13
C ALA A 760 4.40 -6.50 -18.62
N TYR A 761 5.53 -7.08 -18.24
CA TYR A 761 5.94 -7.32 -16.86
C TYR A 761 7.25 -6.59 -16.55
N THR A 762 7.35 -5.95 -15.39
CA THR A 762 8.51 -5.20 -14.90
C THR A 762 8.44 -5.02 -13.38
N PRO A 763 9.56 -5.19 -12.65
CA PRO A 763 10.89 -5.60 -13.11
C PRO A 763 10.99 -7.12 -13.36
N VAL A 764 11.79 -7.53 -14.34
CA VAL A 764 12.13 -8.95 -14.60
C VAL A 764 13.64 -9.11 -14.73
N GLU A 765 14.19 -10.17 -14.13
CA GLU A 765 15.60 -10.59 -14.25
C GLU A 765 15.67 -12.11 -14.45
N PHE A 766 16.37 -12.55 -15.51
CA PHE A 766 16.36 -13.94 -15.99
C PHE A 766 17.57 -14.78 -15.56
N GLY A 767 18.45 -14.29 -14.68
CA GLY A 767 19.77 -14.85 -14.38
C GLY A 767 19.78 -16.37 -14.24
N GLY A 768 18.79 -16.94 -13.55
CA GLY A 768 18.61 -18.39 -13.35
C GLY A 768 17.60 -19.10 -14.28
N ILE A 769 16.85 -18.39 -15.12
CA ILE A 769 15.79 -18.97 -15.95
C ILE A 769 16.34 -19.60 -17.24
N THR A 770 15.92 -20.84 -17.51
CA THR A 770 16.38 -21.64 -18.67
C THR A 770 15.27 -21.96 -19.66
N GLY A 771 14.01 -21.87 -19.25
CA GLY A 771 12.85 -22.15 -20.07
C GLY A 771 11.68 -21.24 -19.72
N ALA A 772 10.69 -21.24 -20.60
CA ALA A 772 9.41 -20.60 -20.35
C ALA A 772 8.31 -21.49 -20.93
N THR A 773 7.17 -21.51 -20.25
CA THR A 773 5.96 -22.18 -20.71
C THR A 773 4.85 -21.15 -20.78
N VAL A 774 4.18 -21.03 -21.93
CA VAL A 774 2.93 -20.27 -22.01
C VAL A 774 1.77 -21.25 -21.95
N ARG A 775 0.77 -20.92 -21.14
CA ARG A 775 -0.53 -21.57 -21.17
C ARG A 775 -1.48 -20.69 -21.98
N ALA A 776 -1.99 -21.24 -23.08
CA ALA A 776 -2.84 -20.49 -24.00
C ALA A 776 -3.80 -21.41 -24.77
N SER A 777 -4.80 -20.83 -25.41
CA SER A 777 -5.65 -21.51 -26.39
C SER A 777 -5.81 -20.65 -27.65
N GLY A 778 -6.28 -21.25 -28.75
CA GLY A 778 -6.44 -20.59 -30.04
C GLY A 778 -5.41 -21.01 -31.10
N GLU A 779 -5.26 -20.17 -32.14
CA GLU A 779 -4.35 -20.39 -33.27
C GLU A 779 -3.56 -19.10 -33.53
N GLY A 780 -2.26 -19.12 -33.23
CA GLY A 780 -1.38 -17.95 -33.40
C GLY A 780 -0.01 -18.15 -32.76
N GLU A 781 0.84 -17.12 -32.83
CA GLU A 781 2.11 -17.07 -32.11
C GLU A 781 2.04 -16.06 -30.97
N VAL A 782 2.73 -16.37 -29.88
CA VAL A 782 2.96 -15.47 -28.73
C VAL A 782 4.47 -15.25 -28.66
N SER A 783 4.91 -14.00 -28.48
CA SER A 783 6.34 -13.66 -28.47
C SER A 783 6.72 -12.82 -27.26
N LEU A 784 7.92 -13.09 -26.73
CA LEU A 784 8.54 -12.30 -25.67
C LEU A 784 9.62 -11.39 -26.25
N HIS A 785 9.55 -10.12 -25.88
CA HIS A 785 10.43 -9.05 -26.30
C HIS A 785 11.04 -8.36 -25.08
N TRP A 786 12.19 -7.73 -25.25
CA TRP A 786 12.87 -7.00 -24.17
C TRP A 786 12.74 -5.49 -24.36
N GLY A 787 12.16 -4.81 -23.36
CA GLY A 787 11.96 -3.37 -23.30
C GLY A 787 10.73 -2.86 -24.07
N ASP A 788 10.67 -3.17 -25.38
CA ASP A 788 9.68 -2.63 -26.31
C ASP A 788 9.02 -3.74 -27.16
N ALA A 789 7.74 -3.55 -27.52
CA ALA A 789 6.98 -4.49 -28.35
C ALA A 789 7.57 -4.66 -29.77
N ASP A 790 8.22 -3.63 -30.29
CA ASP A 790 8.84 -3.65 -31.63
C ASP A 790 10.27 -4.25 -31.63
N ALA A 791 10.81 -4.62 -30.47
CA ALA A 791 12.13 -5.24 -30.38
C ALA A 791 12.13 -6.66 -30.99
N ASP A 792 13.31 -7.22 -31.27
CA ASP A 792 13.39 -8.60 -31.72
C ASP A 792 12.92 -9.55 -30.60
N ALA A 793 12.06 -10.51 -30.94
CA ALA A 793 11.61 -11.52 -29.99
C ALA A 793 12.77 -12.45 -29.58
N PHE A 794 12.94 -12.67 -28.28
CA PHE A 794 13.92 -13.64 -27.76
C PHE A 794 13.30 -15.01 -27.48
N ALA A 795 11.97 -15.11 -27.46
CA ALA A 795 11.22 -16.36 -27.40
C ALA A 795 9.90 -16.26 -28.19
N THR A 796 9.49 -17.35 -28.83
CA THR A 796 8.21 -17.45 -29.56
C THR A 796 7.56 -18.80 -29.31
N PHE A 797 6.25 -18.78 -29.01
CA PHE A 797 5.42 -19.93 -28.71
C PHE A 797 4.35 -20.08 -29.80
N ALA A 798 4.32 -21.24 -30.46
CA ALA A 798 3.28 -21.54 -31.45
C ALA A 798 2.10 -22.22 -30.75
N VAL A 799 0.95 -21.56 -30.74
CA VAL A 799 -0.31 -22.04 -30.14
C VAL A 799 -1.22 -22.54 -31.26
N ASP A 800 -1.65 -23.80 -31.16
CA ASP A 800 -2.61 -24.43 -32.08
C ASP A 800 -3.44 -25.44 -31.27
N SER A 801 -4.44 -24.95 -30.55
CA SER A 801 -5.29 -25.75 -29.68
C SER A 801 -6.68 -25.13 -29.49
N GLU A 802 -7.73 -25.96 -29.54
CA GLU A 802 -9.11 -25.53 -29.27
C GLU A 802 -9.40 -25.31 -27.76
N GLY A 803 -8.47 -25.65 -26.86
CA GLY A 803 -8.55 -25.42 -25.41
C GLY A 803 -7.17 -25.18 -24.79
N TRP A 804 -7.07 -25.05 -23.47
CA TRP A 804 -5.81 -24.77 -22.79
C TRP A 804 -4.71 -25.77 -23.16
N ALA A 805 -3.58 -25.22 -23.60
CA ALA A 805 -2.39 -25.96 -23.93
C ALA A 805 -1.17 -25.25 -23.36
N ASP A 806 -0.28 -26.03 -22.76
CA ASP A 806 1.02 -25.58 -22.30
C ASP A 806 2.02 -25.76 -23.44
N VAL A 807 2.64 -24.66 -23.86
CA VAL A 807 3.68 -24.64 -24.89
C VAL A 807 4.98 -24.19 -24.24
N SER A 808 5.92 -25.12 -24.09
CA SER A 808 7.22 -24.84 -23.48
C SER A 808 8.29 -24.60 -24.54
N VAL A 809 9.13 -23.59 -24.33
CA VAL A 809 10.29 -23.29 -25.16
C VAL A 809 11.54 -23.08 -24.30
N PRO A 810 12.71 -23.57 -24.73
CA PRO A 810 13.96 -23.22 -24.06
C PRO A 810 14.29 -21.76 -24.34
N LEU A 811 14.77 -21.03 -23.33
CA LEU A 811 15.28 -19.68 -23.52
C LEU A 811 16.72 -19.75 -24.00
N VAL A 812 16.89 -19.81 -25.32
CA VAL A 812 18.19 -19.92 -25.99
C VAL A 812 19.00 -18.63 -25.86
N THR A 813 18.35 -17.49 -25.67
CA THR A 813 19.00 -16.23 -25.29
C THR A 813 18.09 -15.55 -24.28
N VAL A 814 18.66 -15.08 -23.17
CA VAL A 814 17.94 -14.23 -22.22
C VAL A 814 18.55 -12.83 -22.25
N PRO A 815 17.72 -11.79 -22.04
CA PRO A 815 18.23 -10.47 -21.69
C PRO A 815 19.08 -10.49 -20.41
N GLU A 816 20.07 -9.62 -20.34
CA GLU A 816 20.91 -9.43 -19.14
C GLU A 816 20.36 -8.27 -18.30
N GLY A 817 20.41 -8.45 -16.97
CA GLY A 817 20.01 -7.43 -16.01
C GLY A 817 18.50 -7.28 -15.85
N THR A 818 18.12 -6.37 -14.98
CA THR A 818 16.73 -6.05 -14.68
C THR A 818 16.11 -5.20 -15.80
N GLY A 819 14.87 -5.49 -16.17
CA GLY A 819 14.14 -4.68 -17.13
C GLY A 819 12.70 -5.11 -17.31
N ARG A 820 12.23 -5.02 -18.55
CA ARG A 820 10.81 -5.16 -18.91
C ARG A 820 10.64 -6.22 -19.99
N VAL A 821 9.78 -7.19 -19.74
CA VAL A 821 9.38 -8.18 -20.74
C VAL A 821 8.07 -7.75 -21.35
N VAL A 822 8.02 -7.63 -22.68
CA VAL A 822 6.80 -7.31 -23.42
C VAL A 822 6.33 -8.55 -24.17
N VAL A 823 5.04 -8.86 -24.05
CA VAL A 823 4.38 -9.99 -24.71
C VAL A 823 3.55 -9.45 -25.87
N THR A 824 3.75 -10.01 -27.06
CA THR A 824 2.93 -9.72 -28.25
C THR A 824 2.31 -11.01 -28.78
N SER A 825 1.32 -10.87 -29.68
CA SER A 825 0.78 -12.00 -30.42
C SER A 825 0.59 -11.68 -31.90
N THR A 826 0.45 -12.70 -32.74
CA THR A 826 -0.08 -12.54 -34.11
C THR A 826 -1.61 -12.37 -34.17
N GLY A 827 -2.29 -12.37 -33.02
CA GLY A 827 -3.74 -12.44 -32.92
C GLY A 827 -4.27 -13.87 -32.90
N GLY A 828 -5.45 -14.06 -32.32
CA GLY A 828 -6.16 -15.35 -32.31
C GLY A 828 -5.80 -16.29 -31.16
N VAL A 829 -5.09 -15.79 -30.14
CA VAL A 829 -4.74 -16.54 -28.92
C VAL A 829 -5.42 -15.94 -27.71
N VAL A 830 -5.82 -16.79 -26.77
CA VAL A 830 -6.29 -16.45 -25.42
C VAL A 830 -5.16 -16.81 -24.46
N LEU A 831 -4.76 -15.86 -23.60
CA LEU A 831 -3.58 -15.99 -22.73
C LEU A 831 -4.00 -16.18 -21.28
N ASP A 832 -3.49 -17.25 -20.66
CA ASP A 832 -3.73 -17.60 -19.26
C ASP A 832 -2.51 -17.17 -18.43
N GLN A 833 -1.38 -17.88 -18.55
CA GLN A 833 -0.18 -17.57 -17.76
C GLN A 833 1.13 -17.87 -18.50
N PHE A 834 2.21 -17.31 -17.97
CA PHE A 834 3.59 -17.72 -18.25
C PHE A 834 4.19 -18.37 -17.01
N VAL A 835 4.90 -19.49 -17.18
CA VAL A 835 5.72 -20.11 -16.14
C VAL A 835 7.17 -20.12 -16.59
N PHE A 836 8.03 -19.41 -15.88
CA PHE A 836 9.47 -19.38 -16.13
C PHE A 836 10.16 -20.49 -15.35
N THR A 837 10.95 -21.32 -16.04
CA THR A 837 11.44 -22.59 -15.49
C THR A 837 12.96 -22.65 -15.44
N THR A 838 13.46 -23.42 -14.46
CA THR A 838 14.86 -23.81 -14.34
C THR A 838 14.92 -25.33 -14.17
N SER A 839 15.15 -26.09 -15.25
CA SER A 839 15.04 -27.55 -15.20
C SER A 839 16.01 -28.33 -16.10
N VAL A 840 16.21 -29.61 -15.76
CA VAL A 840 16.95 -30.56 -16.60
C VAL A 840 16.28 -30.74 -17.97
N ASP A 841 14.95 -30.62 -18.04
CA ASP A 841 14.21 -30.71 -19.31
C ASP A 841 14.44 -29.49 -20.20
N ASP A 842 14.65 -28.30 -19.62
CA ASP A 842 15.03 -27.10 -20.36
C ASP A 842 16.40 -27.29 -21.03
N ILE A 843 17.35 -27.92 -20.34
CA ILE A 843 18.66 -28.27 -20.91
C ILE A 843 18.48 -29.23 -22.11
N ARG A 844 17.58 -30.22 -22.00
CA ARG A 844 17.29 -31.15 -23.11
C ARG A 844 16.67 -30.41 -24.29
N ALA A 845 15.72 -29.53 -24.04
CA ALA A 845 15.05 -28.72 -25.05
C ALA A 845 16.05 -27.78 -25.74
N LEU A 846 16.94 -27.12 -24.99
CA LEU A 846 18.02 -26.30 -25.50
C LEU A 846 18.96 -27.10 -26.42
N LEU A 847 19.41 -28.28 -25.99
CA LEU A 847 20.25 -29.15 -26.82
C LEU A 847 19.55 -29.58 -28.12
N ALA A 848 18.23 -29.83 -28.07
CA ALA A 848 17.45 -30.16 -29.25
C ALA A 848 17.34 -28.96 -30.21
N ALA A 849 17.12 -27.75 -29.69
CA ALA A 849 17.07 -26.51 -30.46
C ALA A 849 18.41 -26.20 -31.15
N LEU A 850 19.51 -26.23 -30.39
CA LEU A 850 20.88 -26.04 -30.89
C LEU A 850 21.32 -27.10 -31.90
N LYS A 851 20.66 -28.26 -31.93
CA LYS A 851 20.89 -29.26 -32.98
C LYS A 851 20.07 -28.94 -34.22
N ALA A 852 18.83 -28.47 -34.06
CA ALA A 852 17.93 -28.17 -35.16
C ALA A 852 18.47 -27.02 -36.02
N ASP A 853 19.08 -26.02 -35.40
CA ASP A 853 19.74 -24.90 -36.10
C ASP A 853 21.16 -25.23 -36.62
N GLY A 854 21.76 -26.32 -36.12
CA GLY A 854 23.07 -26.82 -36.53
C GLY A 854 24.26 -26.37 -35.68
N SER A 855 24.02 -25.65 -34.59
CA SER A 855 25.03 -25.18 -33.62
C SER A 855 25.77 -26.35 -32.92
N ILE A 856 25.08 -27.47 -32.70
CA ILE A 856 25.66 -28.71 -32.18
C ILE A 856 25.37 -29.94 -33.05
N THR A 857 26.19 -30.97 -32.91
CA THR A 857 25.99 -32.25 -33.62
C THR A 857 25.07 -33.18 -32.84
N ARG A 858 24.38 -34.09 -33.55
CA ARG A 858 23.62 -35.20 -32.93
C ARG A 858 24.41 -36.01 -31.90
N GLY A 859 25.72 -36.15 -32.09
CA GLY A 859 26.57 -36.88 -31.13
C GLY A 859 26.79 -36.15 -29.82
N VAL A 860 26.72 -34.81 -29.83
CA VAL A 860 26.82 -33.98 -28.62
C VAL A 860 25.51 -34.06 -27.84
N GLU A 861 24.38 -33.80 -28.50
CA GLU A 861 23.03 -33.92 -27.91
C GLU A 861 22.84 -35.30 -27.26
N ALA A 862 23.11 -36.40 -27.97
CA ALA A 862 22.94 -37.74 -27.42
C ALA A 862 23.88 -38.01 -26.22
N SER A 863 25.13 -37.56 -26.29
CA SER A 863 26.10 -37.79 -25.22
C SER A 863 25.77 -37.02 -23.94
N PHE A 864 25.22 -35.80 -24.04
CA PHE A 864 24.77 -35.05 -22.87
C PHE A 864 23.40 -35.55 -22.39
N GLY A 865 22.51 -35.94 -23.29
CA GLY A 865 21.24 -36.59 -22.94
C GLY A 865 21.41 -37.86 -22.10
N ASP A 866 22.42 -38.69 -22.40
CA ASP A 866 22.76 -39.86 -21.57
C ASP A 866 23.18 -39.45 -20.14
N VAL A 867 23.90 -38.34 -19.98
CA VAL A 867 24.31 -37.83 -18.66
C VAL A 867 23.12 -37.22 -17.91
N LEU A 868 22.25 -36.48 -18.59
CA LEU A 868 21.03 -35.92 -17.98
C LEU A 868 20.08 -37.04 -17.51
N ALA A 869 20.05 -38.19 -18.19
CA ALA A 869 19.32 -39.37 -17.69
C ALA A 869 19.93 -39.95 -16.40
N GLU A 870 21.25 -39.83 -16.20
CA GLU A 870 21.89 -40.16 -14.92
C GLU A 870 21.54 -39.13 -13.83
N VAL A 871 21.39 -37.85 -14.20
CA VAL A 871 20.91 -36.79 -13.29
C VAL A 871 19.49 -37.11 -12.81
N ASP A 872 18.55 -37.41 -13.72
CA ASP A 872 17.18 -37.78 -13.35
C ASP A 872 17.14 -38.99 -12.40
N ALA A 873 17.97 -40.00 -12.67
CA ALA A 873 18.03 -41.21 -11.84
C ALA A 873 18.59 -40.93 -10.43
N ALA A 874 19.49 -39.95 -10.30
CA ALA A 874 20.01 -39.50 -9.02
C ALA A 874 18.97 -38.67 -8.25
N LEU A 875 18.31 -37.72 -8.91
CA LEU A 875 17.22 -36.92 -8.31
C LEU A 875 16.06 -37.79 -7.86
N ALA A 876 15.65 -38.78 -8.65
CA ALA A 876 14.62 -39.75 -8.27
C ALA A 876 15.01 -40.65 -7.08
N ALA A 877 16.28 -40.61 -6.65
CA ALA A 877 16.81 -41.34 -5.51
C ALA A 877 17.18 -40.43 -4.32
N ASP A 878 16.80 -39.13 -4.36
CA ASP A 878 17.24 -38.09 -3.40
C ASP A 878 18.78 -37.99 -3.25
N ASP A 879 19.52 -38.23 -4.34
CA ASP A 879 20.98 -38.10 -4.38
C ASP A 879 21.42 -36.84 -5.14
N THR A 880 21.11 -35.68 -4.55
CA THR A 880 21.42 -34.36 -5.11
C THR A 880 22.92 -34.17 -5.38
N ALA A 881 23.78 -34.70 -4.51
CA ALA A 881 25.23 -34.61 -4.70
C ALA A 881 25.71 -35.31 -5.98
N THR A 882 25.14 -36.48 -6.31
CA THR A 882 25.43 -37.16 -7.58
C THR A 882 24.83 -36.39 -8.76
N ALA A 883 23.62 -35.86 -8.63
CA ALA A 883 22.99 -35.04 -9.67
C ALA A 883 23.87 -33.83 -10.05
N ILE A 884 24.29 -33.03 -9.05
CA ILE A 884 25.19 -31.89 -9.20
C ILE A 884 26.50 -32.32 -9.87
N SER A 885 27.15 -33.39 -9.40
CA SER A 885 28.42 -33.84 -10.00
C SER A 885 28.29 -34.23 -11.48
N ARG A 886 27.12 -34.75 -11.89
CA ARG A 886 26.85 -35.07 -13.30
C ARG A 886 26.58 -33.82 -14.13
N LEU A 887 25.91 -32.82 -13.58
CA LEU A 887 25.74 -31.51 -14.22
C LEU A 887 27.10 -30.80 -14.38
N GLU A 888 27.93 -30.75 -13.34
CA GLU A 888 29.31 -30.21 -13.40
C GLU A 888 30.16 -30.89 -14.47
N PHE A 889 29.97 -32.20 -14.66
CA PHE A 889 30.62 -32.94 -15.74
C PHE A 889 30.20 -32.41 -17.11
N ILE A 890 28.91 -32.13 -17.33
CA ILE A 890 28.42 -31.51 -18.56
C ILE A 890 29.11 -30.16 -18.77
N ALA A 891 29.04 -29.25 -17.79
CA ALA A 891 29.65 -27.91 -17.87
C ALA A 891 31.16 -27.99 -18.23
N THR A 892 31.90 -28.89 -17.58
CA THR A 892 33.33 -29.11 -17.85
C THR A 892 33.60 -29.68 -19.25
N GLN A 893 32.68 -30.49 -19.79
CA GLN A 893 32.85 -31.12 -21.10
C GLN A 893 32.35 -30.26 -22.27
N VAL A 894 31.49 -29.28 -22.04
CA VAL A 894 30.95 -28.39 -23.08
C VAL A 894 32.05 -27.77 -23.96
N PRO A 895 33.11 -27.11 -23.43
CA PRO A 895 34.17 -26.54 -24.26
C PRO A 895 34.92 -27.57 -25.11
N ASN A 896 34.92 -28.84 -24.68
CA ASN A 896 35.57 -29.94 -25.40
C ASN A 896 34.70 -30.54 -26.50
N ARG A 897 33.37 -30.37 -26.40
CA ARG A 897 32.37 -31.04 -27.26
C ARG A 897 31.69 -30.06 -28.23
N ILE A 898 31.51 -28.80 -27.84
CA ILE A 898 31.00 -27.69 -28.65
C ILE A 898 32.17 -26.73 -28.91
N ARG A 899 32.97 -27.01 -29.94
CA ARG A 899 34.24 -26.28 -30.19
C ARG A 899 34.12 -25.15 -31.20
N THR A 900 33.10 -25.20 -32.04
CA THR A 900 32.96 -24.35 -33.23
C THR A 900 31.98 -23.21 -33.04
N ASP A 901 31.24 -23.23 -31.93
CA ASP A 901 30.18 -22.31 -31.61
C ASP A 901 30.30 -21.93 -30.12
N ALA A 902 30.88 -20.77 -29.86
CA ALA A 902 31.18 -20.33 -28.49
C ALA A 902 29.90 -19.89 -27.76
N ASP A 903 28.93 -19.37 -28.50
CA ASP A 903 27.67 -18.88 -27.95
C ASP A 903 26.80 -20.07 -27.53
N ALA A 904 26.67 -21.10 -28.39
CA ALA A 904 26.02 -22.35 -28.02
C ALA A 904 26.68 -23.05 -26.84
N ALA A 905 28.02 -22.97 -26.71
CA ALA A 905 28.74 -23.51 -25.58
C ALA A 905 28.44 -22.74 -24.28
N ALA A 906 28.43 -21.40 -24.33
CA ALA A 906 28.09 -20.55 -23.18
C ALA A 906 26.65 -20.81 -22.70
N LEU A 907 25.70 -20.98 -23.63
CA LEU A 907 24.30 -21.24 -23.31
C LEU A 907 24.08 -22.57 -22.57
N VAL A 908 24.73 -23.65 -23.03
CA VAL A 908 24.63 -24.94 -22.35
C VAL A 908 25.29 -24.89 -20.97
N ILE A 909 26.41 -24.17 -20.82
CA ILE A 909 27.06 -23.99 -19.52
C ILE A 909 26.13 -23.22 -18.57
N ARG A 910 25.60 -22.08 -19.01
CA ARG A 910 24.66 -21.26 -18.24
C ARG A 910 23.45 -22.08 -17.77
N ALA A 911 22.82 -22.83 -18.67
CA ALA A 911 21.65 -23.64 -18.31
C ALA A 911 21.98 -24.75 -17.30
N VAL A 912 23.16 -25.35 -17.40
CA VAL A 912 23.64 -26.35 -16.44
C VAL A 912 23.96 -25.72 -15.09
N GLU A 913 24.62 -24.56 -15.06
CA GLU A 913 24.96 -23.84 -13.83
C GLU A 913 23.70 -23.34 -13.10
N ALA A 914 22.68 -22.89 -13.83
CA ALA A 914 21.38 -22.52 -13.27
C ALA A 914 20.69 -23.69 -12.56
N VAL A 915 20.64 -24.88 -13.18
CA VAL A 915 20.06 -26.08 -12.55
C VAL A 915 20.91 -26.58 -11.38
N ILE A 916 22.23 -26.36 -11.38
CA ILE A 916 23.06 -26.67 -10.22
C ILE A 916 22.70 -25.75 -9.05
N ALA A 917 22.57 -24.44 -9.28
CA ALA A 917 22.21 -23.48 -8.24
C ALA A 917 20.86 -23.79 -7.61
N GLU A 918 19.87 -24.21 -8.41
CA GLU A 918 18.54 -24.62 -7.95
C GLU A 918 18.56 -25.84 -7.00
N LEU A 919 19.56 -26.71 -7.15
CA LEU A 919 19.66 -27.95 -6.38
C LEU A 919 20.35 -27.78 -5.01
N GLY A 920 20.90 -26.59 -4.71
CA GLY A 920 21.67 -26.31 -3.49
C GLY A 920 23.13 -26.72 -3.57
#